data_AF-A0A923BGD7-F1
#
_entry.id   AF-A0A923BGD7-F1
#
_cell.length_a   1.000
_cell.length_b   1.000
_cell.length_c   1.000
_cell.angle_alpha   90.00
_cell.angle_beta   90.00
_cell.angle_gamma   90.00
#
_symmetry.space_group_name_H-M   'P 1'
#
loop_
_entity.id
_entity.type
_entity.pdbx_description
1 polymer ?
#
loop_
_entity_poly.entity_id
_entity_poly.type
_entity_poly.pdbx_seq_one_letter_code
_entity_poly.pdbx_strand_id
1 'polypeptide(L)'
;MARKDLRNRDFIAHVELLEDRRVMSADPLIEHHSVDEPPALEQTVQAGELGDPDFWIDAEDATTFDDYFQEVEQALVQAHTLTGWYNVQSNYGFTGRGQTVAVIDSGIAYNHFAFGGGGVGANYRVVGGWDFTEENDWNFYDEGPSGGHGTHVSGIVGGSSSPNTGVAPGVDFVGLRVFNDAGAGYFSWVENALKWVLQNRNTFANPITTINLSMGVSSWNAATIPQWANLEDEFQALEAAGIFIAVSAGNSFTSFNAPGLSYPASSQYVVPVMATTDSGALSSFSQRLTRAIAAPGQNIVSTIPDYRGNSNGVVDDYGSMSGTSMAAPYVAGAAVIIRQAMQFAGMTNITQDMIFNHMMANADTLFDDATNLSYKRLNLQKAVDALMPSDDYGSTAATAYNLGTISASSNVNGAIGSKSDADFFKFTAGTTGNFTFNVTNPQQELAASWQAYAANGTVLATQNANGLTFAVTAGQTYTVRLTTTGGVGRYTFTASAGGGGGGGGGVQPSFTDWGIIDFSQYNDVVIGGERWFRVEAASTGKLSVLGQYAGSNAATVSIYNSNMQLIAGGVASGSTTRSDVQATAGAEYFIRVTGSATDVDLSVVNLVSQNGLTVSVAGTNGNDVYSFAAGGTQVLTVNGVQYQFATSSANQFNFQGGGGADVITLVGSTGNEIANLYVGSSTLAGSTYAVSASGFETQNLRGGGGLDIANLYDSAGNDTFTAWADRVVLTGAGYTNEARDFDNAKAFATAGGSDSATFYDTAGNDVFIAGWLRAVMAGAGYFNWAEGFDASVAHATAGGYDSVEYYDSAGNDVLTAWSDRVTFSGTGFSHDARGFERTKAFATAGGVDQATFYDSAGNDLYIAGNLRGILTGAGFWNEAEGFDSTVAYATGGGVDRVEFYDSTGDETVSAWSDRTTIVGTGFAHDARGFERTTSFASSGYDVANFYDSAGNDTFTARPTQVVMSGSGYSNEVSGFDKTKAISVSGGYDQAAFYDSKGNDTYYAGYVRSVLTGGGFWHEAEGFDSCVAFSTAGGNDSAEFYGSAGDDIYSAWSNRANLSGLGYATEAQNFKKTKAWSGGGNDQAVFYDSIGNDTLYAGAIRAILTGNGYWNEAEGFARTAAHCTAGGNDKALLYGSSGNDSLTGTGSTALLQGAGFRHELDGFDSVKADMSGGGVDNVNVAATDYVFSVIGQ
;
A
#
# COMPACT_ATOMS: atom_id res chain seq x y z
N MET A 1 -27.53 -33.94 -23.90
CA MET A 1 -28.36 -35.03 -23.33
C MET A 1 -29.26 -34.43 -22.23
N ALA A 2 -30.01 -35.23 -21.47
CA ALA A 2 -31.01 -34.75 -20.48
C ALA A 2 -30.37 -34.06 -19.26
N ARG A 3 -31.02 -33.15 -18.51
CA ARG A 3 -32.26 -32.36 -18.73
C ARG A 3 -32.27 -31.19 -17.71
N LYS A 4 -32.52 -29.95 -18.13
CA LYS A 4 -33.22 -28.96 -17.27
C LYS A 4 -34.72 -29.31 -17.29
N ASP A 5 -35.44 -29.20 -16.18
CA ASP A 5 -36.78 -28.58 -16.14
C ASP A 5 -37.37 -28.41 -14.72
N LEU A 6 -38.21 -27.37 -14.54
CA LEU A 6 -39.22 -27.18 -13.46
C LEU A 6 -38.72 -27.01 -11.99
N ARG A 7 -39.42 -26.28 -11.09
CA ARG A 7 -40.62 -25.44 -11.21
C ARG A 7 -40.65 -24.34 -10.14
N ASN A 8 -41.25 -23.19 -10.44
CA ASN A 8 -41.59 -22.14 -9.47
C ASN A 8 -43.13 -22.12 -9.28
N ARG A 9 -43.65 -22.27 -8.04
CA ARG A 9 -44.94 -21.70 -7.57
C ARG A 9 -45.41 -22.06 -6.14
N ASP A 10 -46.21 -21.14 -5.60
CA ASP A 10 -47.36 -21.29 -4.68
C ASP A 10 -47.18 -21.47 -3.13
N PHE A 11 -47.16 -20.32 -2.45
CA PHE A 11 -48.15 -19.86 -1.43
C PHE A 11 -48.26 -20.48 0.00
N ILE A 12 -47.93 -19.61 0.98
CA ILE A 12 -48.60 -19.36 2.29
C ILE A 12 -48.59 -20.46 3.39
N ALA A 13 -47.80 -20.14 4.43
CA ALA A 13 -48.01 -20.29 5.89
C ALA A 13 -48.53 -21.61 6.52
N HIS A 14 -47.80 -22.07 7.55
CA HIS A 14 -48.33 -22.46 8.86
C HIS A 14 -47.33 -22.05 9.97
N VAL A 15 -47.80 -21.92 11.21
CA VAL A 15 -47.00 -21.54 12.39
C VAL A 15 -47.29 -22.49 13.55
N GLU A 16 -46.30 -23.28 13.95
CA GLU A 16 -46.14 -23.90 15.27
C GLU A 16 -44.63 -23.83 15.58
N LEU A 17 -44.12 -23.13 16.60
CA LEU A 17 -44.34 -23.16 18.06
C LEU A 17 -43.54 -24.26 18.80
N LEU A 18 -42.33 -23.84 19.21
CA LEU A 18 -41.67 -24.04 20.52
C LEU A 18 -41.52 -25.44 21.17
N GLU A 19 -40.32 -25.57 21.77
CA GLU A 19 -39.97 -26.34 22.98
C GLU A 19 -39.57 -27.84 22.91
N ASP A 20 -38.28 -28.03 23.24
CA ASP A 20 -37.69 -29.02 24.14
C ASP A 20 -37.71 -30.53 23.77
N ARG A 21 -36.53 -31.03 23.39
CA ARG A 21 -35.98 -32.31 23.89
C ARG A 21 -34.44 -32.26 24.06
N ARG A 22 -33.96 -31.87 25.23
CA ARG A 22 -32.58 -32.18 25.68
C ARG A 22 -32.34 -33.69 25.87
N VAL A 23 -31.07 -34.14 25.82
CA VAL A 23 -30.35 -34.95 26.87
C VAL A 23 -29.03 -35.55 26.33
N MET A 24 -27.95 -35.43 27.12
CA MET A 24 -26.64 -36.07 26.90
C MET A 24 -26.58 -37.50 27.48
N SER A 25 -25.56 -38.29 27.12
CA SER A 25 -25.15 -39.50 27.87
C SER A 25 -23.63 -39.73 27.76
N ALA A 26 -22.97 -40.27 28.80
CA ALA A 26 -21.52 -40.33 28.90
C ALA A 26 -20.97 -41.68 29.43
N ASP A 27 -19.68 -41.93 29.13
CA ASP A 27 -18.71 -42.84 29.80
C ASP A 27 -18.93 -44.37 29.71
N PRO A 28 -17.90 -45.23 29.99
CA PRO A 28 -16.43 -45.01 30.06
C PRO A 28 -15.56 -46.08 29.33
N LEU A 29 -14.22 -45.85 29.18
CA LEU A 29 -13.10 -46.82 29.50
C LEU A 29 -11.69 -46.46 28.95
N ILE A 30 -10.77 -46.07 29.86
CA ILE A 30 -9.35 -46.50 30.09
C ILE A 30 -8.69 -47.39 28.97
N GLU A 31 -7.48 -47.13 28.41
CA GLU A 31 -6.15 -47.13 29.07
C GLU A 31 -4.94 -46.56 28.24
N HIS A 32 -3.91 -46.08 28.96
CA HIS A 32 -2.45 -46.14 28.67
C HIS A 32 -1.68 -45.11 27.77
N HIS A 33 -1.12 -44.10 28.45
CA HIS A 33 0.04 -43.22 28.12
C HIS A 33 1.05 -43.57 27.01
N SER A 34 1.47 -42.54 26.26
CA SER A 34 2.90 -42.19 26.05
C SER A 34 3.12 -40.68 25.90
N VAL A 35 4.23 -40.16 26.43
CA VAL A 35 4.55 -38.72 26.62
C VAL A 35 5.02 -38.03 25.33
N ASP A 36 4.58 -36.79 25.08
CA ASP A 36 5.41 -35.59 24.75
C ASP A 36 4.60 -34.39 24.18
N GLU A 37 3.30 -34.55 23.93
CA GLU A 37 2.38 -33.47 23.49
C GLU A 37 1.93 -32.50 24.63
N PRO A 38 1.53 -31.25 24.32
CA PRO A 38 0.76 -30.37 25.21
C PRO A 38 -0.63 -30.98 25.54
N PRO A 39 -1.37 -30.45 26.55
CA PRO A 39 -2.58 -31.11 27.08
C PRO A 39 -3.76 -31.10 26.10
N ALA A 40 -3.83 -32.11 25.24
CA ALA A 40 -4.93 -32.34 24.30
C ALA A 40 -6.24 -32.71 25.03
N LEU A 41 -7.36 -32.21 24.50
CA LEU A 41 -8.71 -32.66 24.85
C LEU A 41 -9.11 -33.85 23.97
N GLU A 42 -9.33 -35.02 24.56
CA GLU A 42 -10.10 -36.09 23.89
C GLU A 42 -11.59 -35.70 23.81
N GLN A 43 -11.95 -34.88 22.82
CA GLN A 43 -13.33 -34.68 22.40
C GLN A 43 -13.49 -35.05 20.92
N THR A 44 -14.05 -36.24 20.68
CA THR A 44 -14.47 -36.66 19.34
C THR A 44 -15.77 -35.97 18.96
N VAL A 45 -15.68 -34.78 18.38
CA VAL A 45 -16.84 -34.15 17.70
C VAL A 45 -17.22 -35.04 16.51
N GLN A 46 -18.46 -35.52 16.46
CA GLN A 46 -18.96 -36.18 15.25
C GLN A 46 -19.36 -35.12 14.23
N ALA A 47 -18.87 -35.26 13.00
CA ALA A 47 -19.31 -34.48 11.84
C ALA A 47 -20.78 -34.80 11.51
N GLY A 48 -21.69 -34.11 12.20
CA GLY A 48 -23.04 -33.84 11.71
C GLY A 48 -23.01 -32.66 10.73
N GLU A 49 -24.04 -32.53 9.91
CA GLU A 49 -24.18 -31.41 8.99
C GLU A 49 -24.28 -30.09 9.79
N LEU A 50 -23.25 -29.24 9.68
CA LEU A 50 -23.28 -27.87 10.20
C LEU A 50 -24.34 -27.05 9.44
N GLY A 51 -24.99 -26.12 10.15
CA GLY A 51 -25.98 -25.21 9.56
C GLY A 51 -25.32 -24.04 8.84
N ASP A 52 -26.15 -23.10 8.38
CA ASP A 52 -25.68 -21.78 7.93
C ASP A 52 -24.85 -21.12 9.06
N PRO A 53 -23.68 -20.52 8.78
CA PRO A 53 -22.82 -19.90 9.79
C PRO A 53 -23.50 -18.77 10.59
N ASP A 54 -23.18 -18.70 11.88
CA ASP A 54 -23.74 -17.70 12.80
C ASP A 54 -23.18 -16.29 12.51
N PHE A 55 -21.92 -16.20 12.08
CA PHE A 55 -21.22 -14.95 11.76
C PHE A 55 -20.08 -15.21 10.75
N TRP A 56 -19.62 -14.13 10.11
CA TRP A 56 -18.63 -14.14 9.04
C TRP A 56 -17.55 -13.09 9.28
N ILE A 57 -16.37 -13.29 8.67
CA ILE A 57 -15.41 -12.22 8.41
C ILE A 57 -15.85 -11.52 7.13
N ASP A 58 -16.32 -10.28 7.23
CA ASP A 58 -16.72 -9.49 6.07
C ASP A 58 -15.48 -9.10 5.24
N ALA A 59 -15.41 -9.58 4.00
CA ALA A 59 -14.29 -9.32 3.10
C ALA A 59 -14.15 -7.83 2.70
N GLU A 60 -15.15 -6.99 2.99
CA GLU A 60 -15.13 -5.54 2.78
C GLU A 60 -14.37 -4.77 3.90
N ASP A 61 -14.14 -5.36 5.08
CA ASP A 61 -13.32 -4.74 6.16
C ASP A 61 -11.80 -4.92 5.94
N ALA A 62 -11.40 -5.69 4.91
CA ALA A 62 -10.01 -5.87 4.49
C ALA A 62 -9.71 -5.04 3.23
N THR A 63 -9.08 -3.88 3.39
CA THR A 63 -8.54 -3.10 2.25
C THR A 63 -7.48 -3.92 1.53
N THR A 64 -7.66 -4.15 0.23
CA THR A 64 -6.69 -4.83 -0.63
C THR A 64 -5.38 -4.03 -0.74
N PHE A 65 -4.29 -4.73 -1.07
CA PHE A 65 -2.95 -4.16 -1.17
C PHE A 65 -2.84 -2.99 -2.18
N ASP A 66 -3.79 -2.87 -3.12
CA ASP A 66 -3.87 -1.78 -4.11
C ASP A 66 -4.15 -0.37 -3.52
N ASP A 67 -4.65 -0.25 -2.28
CA ASP A 67 -4.96 1.05 -1.63
C ASP A 67 -3.77 1.69 -0.89
N TYR A 68 -2.57 1.07 -0.91
CA TYR A 68 -1.52 1.32 0.09
C TYR A 68 -0.93 2.76 0.13
N PHE A 69 -1.17 3.61 -0.88
CA PHE A 69 -0.50 4.93 -0.98
C PHE A 69 -1.37 6.20 -0.93
N GLN A 70 -2.65 6.10 -0.53
CA GLN A 70 -3.39 7.26 0.01
C GLN A 70 -3.60 7.17 1.55
N GLU A 71 -3.08 8.18 2.26
CA GLU A 71 -3.27 8.54 3.69
C GLU A 71 -2.82 7.59 4.84
N VAL A 72 -2.35 6.35 4.65
CA VAL A 72 -2.06 5.44 5.80
C VAL A 72 -0.58 5.07 6.02
N GLU A 73 0.16 5.90 6.76
CA GLU A 73 1.55 5.59 7.23
C GLU A 73 1.71 5.63 8.76
N GLN A 74 0.75 6.17 9.54
CA GLN A 74 0.92 6.40 11.00
C GLN A 74 -0.30 6.16 11.89
N ALA A 75 -1.33 5.45 11.46
CA ALA A 75 -2.57 5.33 12.25
C ALA A 75 -2.41 4.72 13.66
N LEU A 76 -1.54 3.71 13.85
CA LEU A 76 -1.27 3.16 15.20
C LEU A 76 -0.44 4.12 16.07
N VAL A 77 0.48 4.88 15.47
CA VAL A 77 1.23 5.98 16.11
C VAL A 77 0.29 7.12 16.53
N GLN A 78 -0.68 7.46 15.69
CA GLN A 78 -1.74 8.43 15.99
C GLN A 78 -2.67 7.90 17.10
N ALA A 79 -3.04 6.63 17.09
CA ALA A 79 -3.80 5.97 18.15
C ALA A 79 -3.08 6.03 19.52
N HIS A 80 -1.78 5.74 19.53
CA HIS A 80 -0.91 5.89 20.70
C HIS A 80 -0.83 7.34 21.18
N THR A 81 -0.77 8.31 20.26
CA THR A 81 -0.77 9.74 20.57
C THR A 81 -2.11 10.19 21.18
N LEU A 82 -3.24 9.84 20.54
CA LEU A 82 -4.60 10.21 20.95
C LEU A 82 -4.99 9.67 22.33
N THR A 83 -4.49 8.48 22.69
CA THR A 83 -4.75 7.83 23.98
C THR A 83 -3.70 8.12 25.06
N GLY A 84 -2.60 8.79 24.70
CA GLY A 84 -1.49 9.12 25.60
C GLY A 84 -0.55 7.95 25.93
N TRP A 85 -0.53 6.89 25.12
CA TRP A 85 0.29 5.68 25.35
C TRP A 85 1.78 5.99 25.46
N TYR A 86 2.32 6.87 24.60
CA TYR A 86 3.73 7.27 24.66
C TYR A 86 4.13 7.88 26.01
N ASN A 87 3.21 8.61 26.66
CA ASN A 87 3.44 9.17 27.99
C ASN A 87 3.44 8.08 29.08
N VAL A 88 2.67 7.01 28.91
CA VAL A 88 2.72 5.85 29.83
C VAL A 88 4.04 5.08 29.67
N GLN A 89 4.54 4.91 28.44
CA GLN A 89 5.83 4.26 28.20
C GLN A 89 7.02 5.09 28.69
N SER A 90 7.01 6.40 28.46
CA SER A 90 8.09 7.31 28.87
C SER A 90 8.11 7.58 30.38
N ASN A 91 6.95 7.74 31.02
CA ASN A 91 6.86 8.00 32.47
C ASN A 91 6.99 6.73 33.31
N TYR A 92 6.46 5.59 32.87
CA TYR A 92 6.35 4.38 33.72
C TYR A 92 6.99 3.15 33.09
N GLY A 93 6.77 2.94 31.78
CA GLY A 93 7.30 1.78 31.05
C GLY A 93 6.54 0.48 31.28
N PHE A 94 5.25 0.55 31.63
CA PHE A 94 4.41 -0.63 31.72
C PHE A 94 4.25 -1.28 30.34
N THR A 95 4.53 -2.57 30.26
CA THR A 95 4.50 -3.37 29.02
C THR A 95 3.38 -4.42 29.03
N GLY A 96 2.70 -4.59 30.17
CA GLY A 96 1.71 -5.64 30.40
C GLY A 96 2.27 -6.97 30.89
N ARG A 97 3.61 -7.08 30.96
CA ARG A 97 4.35 -8.28 31.37
C ARG A 97 3.84 -8.91 32.67
N GLY A 98 3.82 -10.25 32.71
CA GLY A 98 3.24 -11.02 33.82
C GLY A 98 1.78 -11.44 33.59
N GLN A 99 1.26 -11.27 32.38
CA GLN A 99 -0.12 -11.54 31.98
C GLN A 99 -0.17 -12.16 30.58
N THR A 100 -1.14 -13.03 30.37
CA THR A 100 -1.46 -13.64 29.07
C THR A 100 -2.80 -13.10 28.56
N VAL A 101 -2.87 -12.83 27.25
CA VAL A 101 -4.11 -12.46 26.55
C VAL A 101 -4.54 -13.61 25.65
N ALA A 102 -5.79 -14.05 25.78
CA ALA A 102 -6.40 -14.96 24.83
C ALA A 102 -7.07 -14.15 23.70
N VAL A 103 -6.72 -14.44 22.46
CA VAL A 103 -7.34 -13.87 21.26
C VAL A 103 -8.21 -14.95 20.63
N ILE A 104 -9.53 -14.73 20.62
CA ILE A 104 -10.52 -15.66 20.09
C ILE A 104 -10.98 -15.10 18.74
N ASP A 105 -10.41 -15.63 17.65
CA ASP A 105 -10.44 -14.99 16.32
C ASP A 105 -10.13 -16.00 15.18
N SER A 106 -9.64 -15.56 14.01
CA SER A 106 -9.33 -16.40 12.83
C SER A 106 -8.06 -17.23 12.93
N GLY A 107 -7.22 -16.98 13.94
CA GLY A 107 -5.93 -17.63 14.16
C GLY A 107 -4.89 -16.64 14.68
N ILE A 108 -3.63 -17.08 14.81
CA ILE A 108 -2.47 -16.18 14.93
C ILE A 108 -1.32 -16.75 14.10
N ALA A 109 -0.73 -15.96 13.20
CA ALA A 109 0.57 -16.25 12.60
C ALA A 109 1.69 -16.12 13.66
N TYR A 110 1.81 -17.13 14.53
CA TYR A 110 2.60 -17.09 15.77
C TYR A 110 4.12 -16.95 15.56
N ASN A 111 4.58 -17.18 14.33
CA ASN A 111 5.96 -16.99 13.89
C ASN A 111 6.28 -15.55 13.48
N HIS A 112 5.28 -14.65 13.40
CA HIS A 112 5.47 -13.27 13.01
C HIS A 112 6.49 -12.55 13.92
N PHE A 113 7.39 -11.75 13.36
CA PHE A 113 8.51 -11.14 14.09
C PHE A 113 8.06 -10.25 15.26
N ALA A 114 6.92 -9.55 15.11
CA ALA A 114 6.29 -8.79 16.18
C ALA A 114 5.86 -9.63 17.42
N PHE A 115 5.69 -10.96 17.29
CA PHE A 115 5.44 -11.87 18.40
C PHE A 115 6.71 -12.58 18.90
N GLY A 116 7.88 -12.13 18.44
CA GLY A 116 9.20 -12.64 18.83
C GLY A 116 9.82 -13.61 17.83
N GLY A 117 9.27 -13.76 16.61
CA GLY A 117 9.87 -14.57 15.55
C GLY A 117 9.98 -16.06 15.89
N GLY A 118 8.99 -16.59 16.62
CA GLY A 118 9.11 -17.84 17.36
C GLY A 118 8.24 -19.00 16.85
N GLY A 119 8.00 -19.95 17.74
CA GLY A 119 6.96 -20.97 17.61
C GLY A 119 5.93 -20.84 18.74
N VAL A 120 5.27 -21.94 19.08
CA VAL A 120 4.31 -22.01 20.18
C VAL A 120 4.93 -22.70 21.41
N GLY A 121 4.62 -22.20 22.60
CA GLY A 121 4.95 -22.85 23.88
C GLY A 121 5.76 -21.98 24.85
N ALA A 122 6.14 -22.55 25.99
CA ALA A 122 6.67 -21.84 27.17
C ALA A 122 8.02 -21.10 26.99
N ASN A 123 8.65 -21.14 25.81
CA ASN A 123 9.86 -20.37 25.47
C ASN A 123 9.58 -19.20 24.49
N TYR A 124 8.32 -19.02 24.08
CA TYR A 124 7.88 -18.05 23.08
C TYR A 124 6.76 -17.16 23.66
N ARG A 125 6.48 -16.01 23.02
CA ARG A 125 5.39 -15.13 23.48
C ARG A 125 4.01 -15.75 23.23
N VAL A 126 3.84 -16.54 22.16
CA VAL A 126 2.64 -17.34 21.96
C VAL A 126 2.78 -18.63 22.76
N VAL A 127 2.25 -18.66 23.97
CA VAL A 127 2.52 -19.72 24.95
C VAL A 127 1.66 -20.98 24.74
N GLY A 128 0.61 -20.90 23.92
CA GLY A 128 -0.27 -22.01 23.57
C GLY A 128 -1.41 -21.56 22.67
N GLY A 129 -2.32 -22.49 22.36
CA GLY A 129 -3.53 -22.23 21.59
C GLY A 129 -4.23 -23.52 21.18
N TRP A 130 -5.34 -23.38 20.46
CA TRP A 130 -6.15 -24.49 19.96
C TRP A 130 -7.07 -24.02 18.82
N ASP A 131 -7.33 -24.86 17.83
CA ASP A 131 -8.33 -24.62 16.79
C ASP A 131 -9.65 -25.29 17.14
N PHE A 132 -10.77 -24.58 17.03
CA PHE A 132 -12.11 -25.08 17.33
C PHE A 132 -13.00 -25.24 16.08
N THR A 133 -12.47 -25.00 14.88
CA THR A 133 -13.17 -25.19 13.59
C THR A 133 -13.44 -26.68 13.29
N GLU A 134 -13.80 -27.00 12.05
CA GLU A 134 -13.97 -28.39 11.59
C GLU A 134 -12.71 -29.28 11.78
N GLU A 135 -11.53 -28.67 11.78
CA GLU A 135 -10.22 -29.32 11.99
C GLU A 135 -10.03 -29.79 13.45
N ASN A 136 -10.40 -28.94 14.42
CA ASN A 136 -10.37 -29.19 15.87
C ASN A 136 -9.05 -29.81 16.41
N ASP A 137 -7.92 -29.15 16.15
CA ASP A 137 -6.59 -29.60 16.62
C ASP A 137 -5.73 -28.47 17.25
N TRP A 138 -4.41 -28.65 17.31
CA TRP A 138 -3.50 -27.69 17.93
C TRP A 138 -3.05 -26.54 16.98
N ASN A 139 -3.37 -26.60 15.69
CA ASN A 139 -2.88 -25.68 14.66
C ASN A 139 -3.79 -24.46 14.49
N PHE A 140 -3.80 -23.57 15.48
CA PHE A 140 -4.49 -22.27 15.42
C PHE A 140 -3.78 -21.22 14.53
N TYR A 141 -2.95 -21.65 13.57
CA TYR A 141 -2.23 -20.75 12.68
C TYR A 141 -3.21 -20.02 11.73
N ASP A 142 -2.88 -18.78 11.40
CA ASP A 142 -3.72 -17.91 10.56
C ASP A 142 -3.27 -18.08 9.10
N GLU A 143 -3.76 -19.11 8.41
CA GLU A 143 -3.32 -19.52 7.05
C GLU A 143 -4.43 -19.51 5.97
N GLY A 144 -5.69 -19.28 6.35
CA GLY A 144 -6.83 -19.40 5.45
C GLY A 144 -6.99 -18.24 4.44
N PRO A 145 -7.63 -18.45 3.27
CA PRO A 145 -7.90 -17.39 2.29
C PRO A 145 -8.83 -16.27 2.80
N SER A 146 -9.55 -16.47 3.91
CA SER A 146 -10.27 -15.42 4.67
C SER A 146 -9.62 -15.05 6.02
N GLY A 147 -8.41 -15.54 6.31
CA GLY A 147 -7.65 -15.26 7.54
C GLY A 147 -6.86 -13.94 7.53
N GLY A 148 -6.01 -13.76 8.53
CA GLY A 148 -5.16 -12.58 8.75
C GLY A 148 -5.70 -11.58 9.79
N HIS A 149 -7.01 -11.63 10.06
CA HIS A 149 -7.69 -10.74 11.01
C HIS A 149 -7.25 -11.00 12.46
N GLY A 150 -7.15 -12.26 12.89
CA GLY A 150 -6.69 -12.62 14.22
C GLY A 150 -5.22 -12.29 14.48
N THR A 151 -4.38 -12.38 13.44
CA THR A 151 -3.00 -11.85 13.45
C THR A 151 -2.99 -10.34 13.64
N HIS A 152 -3.79 -9.58 12.90
CA HIS A 152 -3.89 -8.11 13.00
C HIS A 152 -4.35 -7.65 14.39
N VAL A 153 -5.42 -8.26 14.88
CA VAL A 153 -5.96 -8.11 16.24
C VAL A 153 -4.88 -8.36 17.30
N SER A 154 -4.08 -9.42 17.15
CA SER A 154 -2.98 -9.75 18.07
C SER A 154 -1.84 -8.71 18.03
N GLY A 155 -1.53 -8.16 16.85
CA GLY A 155 -0.60 -7.05 16.66
C GLY A 155 -0.99 -5.84 17.50
N ILE A 156 -2.25 -5.41 17.43
CA ILE A 156 -2.76 -4.25 18.18
C ILE A 156 -2.68 -4.47 19.70
N VAL A 157 -2.99 -5.69 20.19
CA VAL A 157 -2.87 -6.02 21.62
C VAL A 157 -1.44 -5.81 22.11
N GLY A 158 -0.43 -6.28 21.38
CA GLY A 158 0.92 -6.38 21.94
C GLY A 158 2.03 -6.88 21.00
N GLY A 159 2.01 -6.54 19.72
CA GLY A 159 3.20 -6.66 18.86
C GLY A 159 4.38 -5.86 19.45
N SER A 160 5.61 -6.40 19.37
CA SER A 160 6.83 -5.79 19.96
C SER A 160 7.83 -5.26 18.93
N SER A 161 7.38 -5.05 17.68
CA SER A 161 8.13 -4.41 16.60
C SER A 161 7.99 -2.88 16.63
N SER A 162 8.83 -2.17 15.88
CA SER A 162 8.82 -0.71 15.71
C SER A 162 8.76 -0.38 14.22
N PRO A 163 7.98 0.62 13.76
CA PRO A 163 7.18 1.56 14.56
C PRO A 163 5.85 1.00 15.08
N ASN A 164 5.38 -0.13 14.53
CA ASN A 164 4.05 -0.70 14.76
C ASN A 164 3.94 -1.52 16.07
N THR A 165 4.33 -0.92 17.19
CA THR A 165 4.23 -1.53 18.52
C THR A 165 2.76 -1.61 18.98
N GLY A 166 2.35 -2.73 19.55
CA GLY A 166 1.03 -2.91 20.16
C GLY A 166 0.93 -2.31 21.56
N VAL A 167 -0.29 -2.20 22.10
CA VAL A 167 -0.56 -1.48 23.35
C VAL A 167 0.14 -2.09 24.58
N ALA A 168 0.34 -3.40 24.61
CA ALA A 168 0.98 -4.14 25.70
C ALA A 168 2.07 -5.10 25.16
N PRO A 169 3.25 -4.59 24.74
CA PRO A 169 4.27 -5.36 24.00
C PRO A 169 5.01 -6.42 24.84
N GLY A 170 4.70 -6.55 26.13
CA GLY A 170 5.28 -7.52 27.06
C GLY A 170 4.34 -8.66 27.46
N VAL A 171 3.14 -8.77 26.89
CA VAL A 171 2.22 -9.89 27.16
C VAL A 171 2.66 -11.18 26.51
N ASP A 172 2.20 -12.28 27.09
CA ASP A 172 2.08 -13.55 26.39
C ASP A 172 0.73 -13.64 25.67
N PHE A 173 0.64 -14.47 24.64
CA PHE A 173 -0.54 -14.71 23.81
C PHE A 173 -1.00 -16.16 23.87
N VAL A 174 -2.31 -16.36 23.77
CA VAL A 174 -2.93 -17.63 23.42
C VAL A 174 -3.88 -17.40 22.25
N GLY A 175 -3.66 -18.09 21.13
CA GLY A 175 -4.57 -18.04 19.98
C GLY A 175 -5.63 -19.13 20.06
N LEU A 176 -6.90 -18.76 19.92
CA LEU A 176 -8.01 -19.71 19.91
C LEU A 176 -8.82 -19.47 18.64
N ARG A 177 -8.64 -20.35 17.66
CA ARG A 177 -9.21 -20.18 16.32
C ARG A 177 -10.68 -20.63 16.32
N VAL A 178 -11.56 -19.74 15.83
CA VAL A 178 -13.02 -19.93 15.77
C VAL A 178 -13.64 -19.40 14.47
N PHE A 179 -12.80 -19.13 13.47
CA PHE A 179 -13.23 -18.96 12.08
C PHE A 179 -12.39 -19.88 11.20
N ASN A 180 -13.04 -20.62 10.31
CA ASN A 180 -12.36 -21.50 9.38
C ASN A 180 -11.79 -20.75 8.17
N ASP A 181 -11.16 -21.48 7.24
CA ASP A 181 -10.51 -20.95 6.05
C ASP A 181 -11.39 -20.04 5.18
N ALA A 182 -12.70 -20.27 5.17
CA ALA A 182 -13.68 -19.47 4.43
C ALA A 182 -14.12 -18.20 5.18
N GLY A 183 -13.72 -18.02 6.45
CA GLY A 183 -14.12 -16.90 7.30
C GLY A 183 -15.48 -17.11 7.94
N ALA A 184 -15.99 -18.35 7.98
CA ALA A 184 -17.22 -18.71 8.67
C ALA A 184 -16.94 -19.08 10.13
N GLY A 185 -17.82 -18.67 11.05
CA GLY A 185 -17.74 -19.01 12.47
C GLY A 185 -19.10 -19.35 13.09
N TYR A 186 -19.05 -20.12 14.19
CA TYR A 186 -20.22 -20.61 14.91
C TYR A 186 -20.14 -20.33 16.41
N PHE A 187 -21.28 -20.04 17.05
CA PHE A 187 -21.33 -19.79 18.49
C PHE A 187 -20.87 -21.00 19.33
N SER A 188 -21.03 -22.23 18.82
CA SER A 188 -20.56 -23.45 19.49
C SER A 188 -19.04 -23.53 19.63
N TRP A 189 -18.29 -23.03 18.65
CA TRP A 189 -16.83 -22.95 18.69
C TRP A 189 -16.37 -21.89 19.69
N VAL A 190 -17.03 -20.72 19.71
CA VAL A 190 -16.79 -19.66 20.70
C VAL A 190 -17.12 -20.13 22.12
N GLU A 191 -18.24 -20.83 22.31
CA GLU A 191 -18.65 -21.43 23.60
C GLU A 191 -17.57 -22.40 24.11
N ASN A 192 -16.99 -23.22 23.23
CA ASN A 192 -15.88 -24.12 23.57
C ASN A 192 -14.57 -23.38 23.85
N ALA A 193 -14.22 -22.35 23.08
CA ALA A 193 -13.03 -21.52 23.32
C ALA A 193 -13.11 -20.79 24.67
N LEU A 194 -14.27 -20.23 25.03
CA LEU A 194 -14.50 -19.58 26.32
C LEU A 194 -14.38 -20.57 27.49
N LYS A 195 -14.95 -21.79 27.34
CA LYS A 195 -14.77 -22.88 28.32
C LYS A 195 -13.32 -23.34 28.43
N TRP A 196 -12.58 -23.38 27.31
CA TRP A 196 -11.16 -23.72 27.28
C TRP A 196 -10.35 -22.65 28.03
N VAL A 197 -10.62 -21.35 27.85
CA VAL A 197 -9.95 -20.29 28.62
C VAL A 197 -10.23 -20.45 30.11
N LEU A 198 -11.50 -20.67 30.48
CA LEU A 198 -11.86 -20.86 31.88
C LEU A 198 -11.10 -22.03 32.52
N GLN A 199 -10.88 -23.12 31.79
CA GLN A 199 -10.10 -24.28 32.25
C GLN A 199 -8.59 -24.00 32.30
N ASN A 200 -8.02 -23.42 31.25
CA ASN A 200 -6.56 -23.31 31.07
C ASN A 200 -5.94 -21.98 31.55
N ARG A 201 -6.72 -21.03 32.08
CA ARG A 201 -6.24 -19.70 32.53
C ARG A 201 -5.07 -19.68 33.54
N ASN A 202 -4.71 -20.81 34.15
CA ASN A 202 -3.58 -20.94 35.10
C ASN A 202 -2.56 -22.04 34.71
N THR A 203 -2.56 -22.56 33.48
CA THR A 203 -1.62 -23.62 33.05
C THR A 203 -0.29 -23.08 32.51
N PHE A 204 -0.26 -21.83 32.06
CA PHE A 204 0.92 -21.16 31.51
C PHE A 204 1.75 -20.47 32.60
N ALA A 205 2.97 -20.02 32.26
CA ALA A 205 3.87 -19.34 33.19
C ALA A 205 3.27 -18.03 33.75
N ASN A 206 2.50 -17.32 32.91
CA ASN A 206 1.66 -16.20 33.29
C ASN A 206 0.17 -16.58 33.11
N PRO A 207 -0.75 -16.11 33.97
CA PRO A 207 -2.17 -16.45 33.86
C PRO A 207 -2.85 -15.71 32.70
N ILE A 208 -3.88 -16.33 32.12
CA ILE A 208 -4.79 -15.63 31.19
C ILE A 208 -5.65 -14.68 32.01
N THR A 209 -5.48 -13.37 31.76
CA THR A 209 -6.19 -12.31 32.50
C THR A 209 -7.10 -11.45 31.63
N THR A 210 -6.99 -11.57 30.31
CA THR A 210 -7.77 -10.79 29.36
C THR A 210 -8.13 -11.68 28.16
N ILE A 211 -9.34 -11.51 27.65
CA ILE A 211 -9.82 -12.05 26.37
C ILE A 211 -10.06 -10.87 25.43
N ASN A 212 -9.65 -11.02 24.17
CA ASN A 212 -10.18 -10.23 23.06
C ASN A 212 -11.08 -11.11 22.18
N LEU A 213 -12.23 -10.57 21.78
CA LEU A 213 -13.24 -11.23 20.97
C LEU A 213 -13.76 -10.23 19.89
N SER A 214 -13.06 -10.16 18.76
CA SER A 214 -13.33 -9.19 17.68
C SER A 214 -14.34 -9.73 16.66
N MET A 215 -15.57 -10.02 17.12
CA MET A 215 -16.67 -10.53 16.29
C MET A 215 -18.03 -10.00 16.76
N GLY A 216 -19.05 -10.15 15.89
CA GLY A 216 -20.44 -10.05 16.31
C GLY A 216 -21.43 -10.16 15.15
N VAL A 217 -22.70 -10.44 15.46
CA VAL A 217 -23.75 -10.55 14.44
C VAL A 217 -24.18 -9.18 13.90
N SER A 218 -23.95 -8.93 12.61
CA SER A 218 -24.35 -7.72 11.89
C SER A 218 -25.88 -7.48 11.87
N SER A 219 -26.68 -8.53 12.10
CA SER A 219 -28.15 -8.44 12.17
C SER A 219 -28.70 -8.01 13.54
N TRP A 220 -27.85 -7.72 14.55
CA TRP A 220 -28.29 -7.30 15.89
C TRP A 220 -27.79 -5.91 16.27
N ASN A 221 -28.71 -5.08 16.80
CA ASN A 221 -28.38 -3.77 17.35
C ASN A 221 -29.35 -3.41 18.47
N ALA A 222 -28.97 -3.72 19.71
CA ALA A 222 -29.80 -3.43 20.89
C ALA A 222 -28.97 -3.10 22.13
N ALA A 223 -29.63 -2.58 23.17
CA ALA A 223 -29.04 -2.40 24.49
C ALA A 223 -29.07 -3.67 25.37
N THR A 224 -29.63 -4.77 24.85
CA THR A 224 -29.80 -6.06 25.53
C THR A 224 -29.45 -7.21 24.60
N ILE A 225 -29.08 -8.35 25.18
CA ILE A 225 -28.85 -9.61 24.45
C ILE A 225 -30.12 -10.08 23.70
N PRO A 226 -29.97 -10.87 22.61
CA PRO A 226 -31.07 -11.56 21.96
C PRO A 226 -31.60 -12.72 22.80
N GLN A 227 -32.83 -13.18 22.51
CA GLN A 227 -33.45 -14.31 23.23
C GLN A 227 -32.76 -15.67 22.96
N TRP A 228 -31.91 -15.75 21.93
CA TRP A 228 -31.17 -16.94 21.55
C TRP A 228 -29.71 -16.94 22.06
N ALA A 229 -29.29 -15.92 22.81
CA ALA A 229 -27.94 -15.81 23.38
C ALA A 229 -27.56 -17.04 24.23
N ASN A 230 -26.41 -17.64 23.93
CA ASN A 230 -25.96 -18.91 24.52
C ASN A 230 -24.57 -18.85 25.20
N LEU A 231 -23.90 -17.68 25.23
CA LEU A 231 -22.56 -17.53 25.82
C LEU A 231 -22.57 -16.89 27.22
N GLU A 232 -23.75 -16.64 27.79
CA GLU A 232 -23.88 -15.77 28.97
C GLU A 232 -23.34 -16.41 30.26
N ASP A 233 -23.47 -17.71 30.46
CA ASP A 233 -22.89 -18.41 31.60
C ASP A 233 -21.37 -18.57 31.49
N GLU A 234 -20.80 -18.74 30.29
CA GLU A 234 -19.37 -18.63 30.05
C GLU A 234 -18.83 -17.23 30.36
N PHE A 235 -19.44 -16.17 29.81
CA PHE A 235 -19.00 -14.79 30.10
C PHE A 235 -19.12 -14.46 31.59
N GLN A 236 -20.22 -14.85 32.25
CA GLN A 236 -20.38 -14.68 33.70
C GLN A 236 -19.32 -15.44 34.51
N ALA A 237 -18.96 -16.66 34.10
CA ALA A 237 -17.94 -17.46 34.79
C ALA A 237 -16.52 -16.90 34.59
N LEU A 238 -16.23 -16.33 33.41
CA LEU A 238 -14.95 -15.69 33.09
C LEU A 238 -14.79 -14.33 33.80
N GLU A 239 -15.83 -13.51 33.83
CA GLU A 239 -15.86 -12.26 34.62
C GLU A 239 -15.67 -12.56 36.12
N ALA A 240 -16.40 -13.55 36.65
CA ALA A 240 -16.26 -13.99 38.04
C ALA A 240 -14.89 -14.60 38.36
N ALA A 241 -14.14 -15.05 37.34
CA ALA A 241 -12.75 -15.47 37.46
C ALA A 241 -11.73 -14.31 37.41
N GLY A 242 -12.18 -13.06 37.21
CA GLY A 242 -11.35 -11.85 37.14
C GLY A 242 -10.78 -11.53 35.75
N ILE A 243 -11.22 -12.25 34.71
CA ILE A 243 -10.81 -12.01 33.33
C ILE A 243 -11.55 -10.79 32.79
N PHE A 244 -10.83 -9.94 32.05
CA PHE A 244 -11.39 -8.80 31.33
C PHE A 244 -11.72 -9.23 29.90
N ILE A 245 -12.94 -8.99 29.42
CA ILE A 245 -13.46 -9.51 28.15
C ILE A 245 -13.77 -8.32 27.24
N ALA A 246 -12.85 -7.99 26.33
CA ALA A 246 -13.04 -6.93 25.33
C ALA A 246 -13.78 -7.48 24.11
N VAL A 247 -14.84 -6.80 23.66
CA VAL A 247 -15.67 -7.23 22.53
C VAL A 247 -15.97 -6.06 21.59
N SER A 248 -15.82 -6.27 20.29
CA SER A 248 -16.14 -5.29 19.24
C SER A 248 -17.63 -4.94 19.19
N ALA A 249 -17.98 -3.65 19.27
CA ALA A 249 -19.38 -3.19 19.35
C ALA A 249 -20.23 -3.51 18.10
N GLY A 250 -19.61 -3.74 16.95
CA GLY A 250 -20.23 -4.00 15.65
C GLY A 250 -20.10 -2.83 14.66
N ASN A 251 -20.03 -3.13 13.37
CA ASN A 251 -19.72 -2.17 12.29
C ASN A 251 -20.98 -1.69 11.53
N SER A 252 -22.19 -2.03 11.99
CA SER A 252 -23.43 -1.81 11.21
C SER A 252 -24.21 -0.53 11.57
N PHE A 253 -23.61 0.48 12.21
CA PHE A 253 -24.36 1.65 12.71
C PHE A 253 -25.04 2.46 11.59
N THR A 254 -24.37 2.67 10.46
CA THR A 254 -24.96 3.35 9.30
C THR A 254 -26.25 2.68 8.83
N SER A 255 -26.29 1.34 8.85
CA SER A 255 -27.43 0.52 8.43
C SER A 255 -28.60 0.57 9.42
N PHE A 256 -28.32 0.61 10.73
CA PHE A 256 -29.36 0.67 11.77
C PHE A 256 -29.83 2.10 12.10
N ASN A 257 -28.96 3.10 11.93
CA ASN A 257 -29.16 4.51 12.28
C ASN A 257 -29.75 4.73 13.70
N ALA A 258 -29.31 3.92 14.68
CA ALA A 258 -29.83 3.92 16.05
C ALA A 258 -28.79 3.40 17.06
N PRO A 259 -28.72 3.94 18.30
CA PRO A 259 -27.85 3.41 19.34
C PRO A 259 -28.17 1.96 19.73
N GLY A 260 -27.12 1.17 19.97
CA GLY A 260 -27.18 -0.26 20.28
C GLY A 260 -25.81 -0.90 20.10
N LEU A 261 -25.76 -2.22 20.31
CA LEU A 261 -24.57 -3.08 20.18
C LEU A 261 -24.95 -4.39 19.49
N SER A 262 -23.97 -5.01 18.82
CA SER A 262 -24.05 -6.39 18.31
C SER A 262 -24.23 -7.41 19.45
N TYR A 263 -24.47 -8.68 19.14
CA TYR A 263 -24.16 -9.78 20.06
C TYR A 263 -22.84 -10.43 19.59
N PRO A 264 -21.86 -10.73 20.47
CA PRO A 264 -21.94 -10.78 21.94
C PRO A 264 -21.74 -9.46 22.70
N ALA A 265 -21.35 -8.35 22.06
CA ALA A 265 -21.02 -7.09 22.73
C ALA A 265 -22.16 -6.53 23.64
N SER A 266 -23.42 -6.82 23.30
CA SER A 266 -24.61 -6.47 24.07
C SER A 266 -24.77 -7.21 25.41
N SER A 267 -23.97 -8.26 25.69
CA SER A 267 -23.93 -8.92 27.01
C SER A 267 -23.47 -7.98 28.12
N GLN A 268 -24.05 -8.14 29.31
CA GLN A 268 -23.71 -7.35 30.50
C GLN A 268 -22.38 -7.76 31.14
N TYR A 269 -21.89 -8.97 30.84
CA TYR A 269 -20.67 -9.57 31.43
C TYR A 269 -19.40 -9.27 30.63
N VAL A 270 -19.47 -8.39 29.63
CA VAL A 270 -18.37 -8.05 28.73
C VAL A 270 -18.25 -6.54 28.53
N VAL A 271 -17.06 -6.09 28.11
CA VAL A 271 -16.75 -4.69 27.81
C VAL A 271 -16.90 -4.43 26.31
N PRO A 272 -17.99 -3.79 25.85
CA PRO A 272 -18.16 -3.43 24.45
C PRO A 272 -17.29 -2.22 24.06
N VAL A 273 -16.68 -2.31 22.88
CA VAL A 273 -15.69 -1.34 22.40
C VAL A 273 -16.10 -0.74 21.05
N MET A 274 -16.22 0.58 21.02
CA MET A 274 -16.56 1.40 19.85
C MET A 274 -15.28 1.89 19.15
N ALA A 275 -15.33 2.12 17.83
CA ALA A 275 -14.19 2.61 17.05
C ALA A 275 -14.18 4.14 16.93
N THR A 276 -12.98 4.73 16.94
CA THR A 276 -12.74 6.13 16.58
C THR A 276 -11.78 6.29 15.41
N THR A 277 -11.96 7.42 14.73
CA THR A 277 -11.01 8.01 13.79
C THR A 277 -9.68 8.38 14.47
N ASP A 278 -8.69 8.74 13.65
CA ASP A 278 -7.43 9.42 14.01
C ASP A 278 -7.65 10.68 14.88
N SER A 279 -8.62 11.49 14.47
CA SER A 279 -9.12 12.73 15.07
C SER A 279 -9.94 12.44 16.33
N GLY A 280 -10.25 11.18 16.60
CA GLY A 280 -10.85 10.71 17.84
C GLY A 280 -12.35 10.96 17.97
N ALA A 281 -13.05 11.18 16.85
CA ALA A 281 -14.50 11.12 16.74
C ALA A 281 -14.95 9.65 16.52
N LEU A 282 -16.22 9.31 16.77
CA LEU A 282 -16.70 7.95 16.47
C LEU A 282 -16.74 7.70 14.96
N SER A 283 -16.15 6.59 14.52
CA SER A 283 -16.21 6.15 13.12
C SER A 283 -17.65 5.91 12.68
N SER A 284 -17.97 6.18 11.42
CA SER A 284 -19.33 6.12 10.87
C SER A 284 -19.99 4.75 11.08
N PHE A 285 -19.25 3.67 10.80
CA PHE A 285 -19.68 2.29 10.98
C PHE A 285 -19.92 1.88 12.44
N SER A 286 -19.25 2.50 13.43
CA SER A 286 -19.25 2.00 14.80
C SER A 286 -20.63 2.03 15.44
N GLN A 287 -21.18 0.86 15.76
CA GLN A 287 -22.28 0.72 16.71
C GLN A 287 -21.86 1.30 18.06
N ARG A 288 -22.82 1.83 18.80
CA ARG A 288 -22.58 2.76 19.90
C ARG A 288 -23.68 2.74 20.95
N LEU A 289 -23.26 2.71 22.21
CA LEU A 289 -24.15 2.73 23.37
C LEU A 289 -23.41 3.37 24.55
N THR A 290 -24.11 4.10 25.42
CA THR A 290 -23.50 4.91 26.48
C THR A 290 -22.77 4.12 27.58
N ARG A 291 -22.94 2.78 27.63
CA ARG A 291 -22.14 1.88 28.49
C ARG A 291 -20.84 1.38 27.86
N ALA A 292 -20.59 1.67 26.58
CA ALA A 292 -19.40 1.24 25.86
C ALA A 292 -18.28 2.29 25.95
N ILE A 293 -17.04 1.85 25.72
CA ILE A 293 -15.87 2.72 25.61
C ILE A 293 -15.37 2.77 24.16
N ALA A 294 -14.94 3.94 23.70
CA ALA A 294 -14.39 4.15 22.38
C ALA A 294 -12.85 4.09 22.40
N ALA A 295 -12.25 3.46 21.39
CA ALA A 295 -10.81 3.44 21.16
C ALA A 295 -10.51 3.54 19.65
N PRO A 296 -9.27 3.88 19.25
CA PRO A 296 -8.89 3.96 17.85
C PRO A 296 -9.15 2.65 17.12
N GLY A 297 -9.82 2.71 15.96
CA GLY A 297 -10.28 1.52 15.24
C GLY A 297 -10.59 1.77 13.77
N GLN A 298 -9.95 2.77 13.16
CA GLN A 298 -10.08 3.06 11.74
C GLN A 298 -8.68 3.26 11.15
N ASN A 299 -8.46 2.69 9.97
CA ASN A 299 -7.20 2.67 9.22
C ASN A 299 -6.00 2.13 10.03
N ILE A 300 -6.22 1.28 11.03
CA ILE A 300 -5.18 0.85 11.97
C ILE A 300 -4.20 -0.09 11.27
N VAL A 301 -2.94 0.32 11.18
CA VAL A 301 -1.84 -0.53 10.72
C VAL A 301 -1.49 -1.55 11.80
N SER A 302 -1.48 -2.84 11.46
CA SER A 302 -0.98 -3.90 12.32
C SER A 302 -0.55 -5.14 11.55
N THR A 303 -0.01 -6.12 12.27
CA THR A 303 0.67 -7.31 11.72
C THR A 303 -0.26 -8.17 10.87
N ILE A 304 0.20 -8.64 9.72
CA ILE A 304 -0.53 -9.61 8.88
C ILE A 304 0.35 -10.82 8.55
N PRO A 305 -0.22 -11.98 8.17
CA PRO A 305 0.58 -13.10 7.67
C PRO A 305 1.28 -12.75 6.34
N ASP A 306 2.43 -13.36 6.08
CA ASP A 306 3.25 -13.21 4.84
C ASP A 306 2.42 -13.37 3.55
N TYR A 307 1.51 -14.36 3.48
CA TYR A 307 0.62 -14.57 2.32
C TYR A 307 -0.46 -13.48 2.13
N ARG A 308 -0.57 -12.50 3.03
CA ARG A 308 -1.44 -11.33 2.93
C ARG A 308 -0.71 -10.04 2.55
N GLY A 309 0.59 -9.97 2.83
CA GLY A 309 1.44 -8.86 2.42
C GLY A 309 2.24 -9.22 1.17
N ASN A 310 3.56 -9.19 1.30
CA ASN A 310 4.47 -9.28 0.16
C ASN A 310 4.74 -10.73 -0.31
N SER A 311 4.40 -11.75 0.49
CA SER A 311 4.56 -13.18 0.18
C SER A 311 5.99 -13.63 -0.15
N ASN A 312 7.02 -12.99 0.42
CA ASN A 312 8.44 -13.34 0.19
C ASN A 312 8.91 -14.56 1.01
N GLY A 313 8.13 -15.02 2.00
CA GLY A 313 8.50 -16.12 2.91
C GLY A 313 9.08 -15.67 4.25
N VAL A 314 9.04 -14.37 4.57
CA VAL A 314 9.42 -13.77 5.85
C VAL A 314 8.17 -13.18 6.49
N VAL A 315 7.91 -13.55 7.75
CA VAL A 315 6.66 -13.20 8.43
C VAL A 315 6.87 -11.91 9.25
N ASP A 316 6.96 -10.79 8.54
CA ASP A 316 7.14 -9.44 9.11
C ASP A 316 6.25 -8.35 8.51
N ASP A 317 5.23 -8.72 7.73
CA ASP A 317 4.29 -7.82 7.05
C ASP A 317 3.29 -7.08 7.96
N TYR A 318 2.84 -5.91 7.49
CA TYR A 318 1.76 -5.12 8.12
C TYR A 318 0.71 -4.71 7.09
N GLY A 319 -0.53 -4.57 7.54
CA GLY A 319 -1.66 -4.07 6.74
C GLY A 319 -2.55 -3.13 7.53
N SER A 320 -3.28 -2.28 6.82
CA SER A 320 -4.34 -1.43 7.39
C SER A 320 -5.65 -2.23 7.51
N MET A 321 -6.39 -2.04 8.60
CA MET A 321 -7.78 -2.51 8.73
C MET A 321 -8.63 -1.49 9.49
N SER A 322 -9.93 -1.47 9.20
CA SER A 322 -10.92 -0.62 9.87
C SER A 322 -12.00 -1.48 10.51
N GLY A 323 -12.39 -1.16 11.74
CA GLY A 323 -13.47 -1.85 12.42
C GLY A 323 -13.46 -1.67 13.93
N THR A 324 -14.62 -1.92 14.56
CA THR A 324 -14.68 -2.11 16.02
C THR A 324 -13.83 -3.32 16.47
N SER A 325 -13.53 -4.24 15.55
CA SER A 325 -12.54 -5.31 15.66
C SER A 325 -11.11 -4.85 15.94
N MET A 326 -10.71 -3.66 15.51
CA MET A 326 -9.39 -3.08 15.77
C MET A 326 -9.37 -2.24 17.06
N ALA A 327 -10.53 -1.68 17.44
CA ALA A 327 -10.67 -0.95 18.70
C ALA A 327 -10.68 -1.87 19.93
N ALA A 328 -11.33 -3.04 19.83
CA ALA A 328 -11.38 -4.04 20.90
C ALA A 328 -10.00 -4.48 21.44
N PRO A 329 -9.02 -4.90 20.61
CA PRO A 329 -7.69 -5.30 21.07
C PRO A 329 -6.91 -4.14 21.67
N TYR A 330 -7.15 -2.91 21.21
CA TYR A 330 -6.56 -1.71 21.80
C TYR A 330 -7.00 -1.55 23.28
N VAL A 331 -8.28 -1.80 23.57
CA VAL A 331 -8.81 -1.80 24.94
C VAL A 331 -8.36 -3.03 25.73
N ALA A 332 -8.21 -4.20 25.09
CA ALA A 332 -7.68 -5.40 25.73
C ALA A 332 -6.24 -5.18 26.23
N GLY A 333 -5.35 -4.64 25.39
CA GLY A 333 -3.99 -4.25 25.80
C GLY A 333 -4.00 -3.16 26.87
N ALA A 334 -4.87 -2.15 26.75
CA ALA A 334 -5.02 -1.11 27.77
C ALA A 334 -5.48 -1.67 29.14
N ALA A 335 -6.33 -2.69 29.17
CA ALA A 335 -6.77 -3.36 30.39
C ALA A 335 -5.62 -4.07 31.11
N VAL A 336 -4.73 -4.72 30.36
CA VAL A 336 -3.50 -5.35 30.86
C VAL A 336 -2.56 -4.32 31.48
N ILE A 337 -2.34 -3.19 30.80
CA ILE A 337 -1.52 -2.07 31.29
C ILE A 337 -2.10 -1.46 32.58
N ILE A 338 -3.41 -1.22 32.61
CA ILE A 338 -4.10 -0.70 33.80
C ILE A 338 -4.07 -1.72 34.95
N ARG A 339 -4.17 -3.03 34.67
CA ARG A 339 -4.00 -4.08 35.71
C ARG A 339 -2.58 -4.06 36.28
N GLN A 340 -1.54 -3.85 35.45
CA GLN A 340 -0.16 -3.70 35.92
C GLN A 340 0.01 -2.47 36.83
N ALA A 341 -0.59 -1.32 36.47
CA ALA A 341 -0.60 -0.12 37.29
C ALA A 341 -1.36 -0.29 38.62
N MET A 342 -2.50 -0.99 38.61
CA MET A 342 -3.25 -1.33 39.84
C MET A 342 -2.44 -2.25 40.77
N GLN A 343 -1.74 -3.25 40.23
CA GLN A 343 -0.82 -4.10 40.99
C GLN A 343 0.36 -3.30 41.58
N PHE A 344 0.91 -2.34 40.83
CA PHE A 344 1.94 -1.42 41.33
C PHE A 344 1.45 -0.58 42.54
N ALA A 345 0.24 -0.05 42.45
CA ALA A 345 -0.44 0.66 43.54
C ALA A 345 -0.76 -0.25 44.77
N GLY A 346 -0.54 -1.57 44.67
CA GLY A 346 -0.77 -2.54 45.74
C GLY A 346 -2.19 -3.10 45.78
N MET A 347 -2.98 -2.92 44.72
CA MET A 347 -4.31 -3.51 44.59
C MET A 347 -4.20 -5.01 44.33
N THR A 348 -5.14 -5.78 44.88
CA THR A 348 -5.21 -7.25 44.75
C THR A 348 -6.64 -7.66 44.41
N ASN A 349 -6.82 -8.86 43.85
CA ASN A 349 -8.12 -9.38 43.38
C ASN A 349 -8.81 -8.44 42.37
N ILE A 350 -8.04 -7.90 41.42
CA ILE A 350 -8.51 -6.91 40.44
C ILE A 350 -9.45 -7.58 39.43
N THR A 351 -10.72 -7.16 39.42
CA THR A 351 -11.77 -7.67 38.51
C THR A 351 -11.88 -6.85 37.22
N GLN A 352 -12.63 -7.38 36.23
CA GLN A 352 -13.09 -6.62 35.06
C GLN A 352 -13.72 -5.28 35.46
N ASP A 353 -14.69 -5.33 36.37
CA ASP A 353 -15.40 -4.16 36.91
C ASP A 353 -14.44 -3.08 37.43
N MET A 354 -13.40 -3.46 38.18
CA MET A 354 -12.44 -2.51 38.74
C MET A 354 -11.66 -1.78 37.62
N ILE A 355 -11.20 -2.52 36.60
CA ILE A 355 -10.48 -1.94 35.46
C ILE A 355 -11.42 -1.07 34.62
N PHE A 356 -12.62 -1.57 34.28
CA PHE A 356 -13.53 -0.89 33.37
C PHE A 356 -14.15 0.38 33.97
N ASN A 357 -14.60 0.34 35.22
CA ASN A 357 -15.08 1.55 35.89
C ASN A 357 -13.96 2.59 36.05
N HIS A 358 -12.72 2.16 36.25
CA HIS A 358 -11.56 3.06 36.31
C HIS A 358 -11.20 3.67 34.94
N MET A 359 -11.28 2.89 33.85
CA MET A 359 -11.20 3.43 32.49
C MET A 359 -12.28 4.50 32.26
N MET A 360 -13.55 4.17 32.53
CA MET A 360 -14.69 5.06 32.26
C MET A 360 -14.68 6.34 33.11
N ALA A 361 -14.13 6.29 34.33
CA ALA A 361 -13.95 7.44 35.19
C ALA A 361 -12.89 8.43 34.65
N ASN A 362 -11.82 7.92 34.04
CA ASN A 362 -10.69 8.73 33.53
C ASN A 362 -10.76 9.01 32.01
N ALA A 363 -11.70 8.35 31.31
CA ALA A 363 -11.95 8.50 29.88
C ALA A 363 -12.36 9.93 29.48
N ASP A 364 -11.86 10.35 28.32
CA ASP A 364 -12.30 11.59 27.67
C ASP A 364 -13.77 11.49 27.28
N THR A 365 -14.47 12.63 27.27
CA THR A 365 -15.87 12.69 26.86
C THR A 365 -15.95 13.25 25.45
N LEU A 366 -16.44 12.45 24.51
CA LEU A 366 -16.68 12.85 23.12
C LEU A 366 -18.17 13.17 22.93
N PHE A 367 -18.50 14.08 22.01
CA PHE A 367 -19.87 14.33 21.56
C PHE A 367 -20.05 13.72 20.17
N ASP A 368 -21.21 13.14 19.92
CA ASP A 368 -21.57 12.49 18.65
C ASP A 368 -22.80 13.16 18.05
N ASP A 369 -22.60 13.92 16.98
CA ASP A 369 -23.67 14.64 16.28
C ASP A 369 -24.73 13.67 15.71
N ALA A 370 -24.35 12.43 15.35
CA ALA A 370 -25.27 11.47 14.74
C ALA A 370 -26.34 10.97 15.73
N THR A 371 -26.02 10.86 17.02
CA THR A 371 -26.97 10.44 18.06
C THR A 371 -27.36 11.56 19.03
N ASN A 372 -26.71 12.73 18.95
CA ASN A 372 -26.86 13.84 19.90
C ASN A 372 -26.65 13.38 21.37
N LEU A 373 -25.64 12.52 21.57
CA LEU A 373 -25.24 11.96 22.85
C LEU A 373 -23.75 12.17 23.10
N SER A 374 -23.33 11.96 24.35
CA SER A 374 -21.90 11.92 24.72
C SER A 374 -21.48 10.51 25.10
N TYR A 375 -20.33 10.09 24.58
CA TYR A 375 -19.70 8.80 24.85
C TYR A 375 -18.33 8.99 25.51
N LYS A 376 -17.73 7.87 25.94
CA LYS A 376 -16.41 7.85 26.58
C LYS A 376 -15.35 7.30 25.63
N ARG A 377 -14.23 8.00 25.47
CA ARG A 377 -13.04 7.53 24.74
C ARG A 377 -11.92 7.21 25.72
N LEU A 378 -11.23 6.08 25.50
CA LEU A 378 -10.06 5.68 26.27
C LEU A 378 -9.02 6.81 26.31
N ASN A 379 -8.64 7.20 27.52
CA ASN A 379 -7.45 8.00 27.78
C ASN A 379 -6.55 7.18 28.72
N LEU A 380 -5.64 6.43 28.12
CA LEU A 380 -4.78 5.48 28.84
C LEU A 380 -3.83 6.20 29.79
N GLN A 381 -3.31 7.37 29.38
CA GLN A 381 -2.51 8.20 30.27
C GLN A 381 -3.27 8.56 31.55
N LYS A 382 -4.45 9.19 31.47
CA LYS A 382 -5.22 9.59 32.66
C LYS A 382 -5.57 8.39 33.54
N ALA A 383 -5.87 7.24 32.93
CA ALA A 383 -6.15 6.01 33.66
C ALA A 383 -4.92 5.49 34.43
N VAL A 384 -3.70 5.57 33.89
CA VAL A 384 -2.48 5.18 34.62
C VAL A 384 -2.06 6.26 35.63
N ASP A 385 -2.01 7.53 35.22
CA ASP A 385 -1.65 8.68 36.08
C ASP A 385 -2.51 8.73 37.37
N ALA A 386 -3.80 8.34 37.29
CA ALA A 386 -4.72 8.29 38.44
C ALA A 386 -4.49 7.10 39.40
N LEU A 387 -3.62 6.15 39.08
CA LEU A 387 -3.24 5.01 39.95
C LEU A 387 -1.85 5.16 40.57
N MET A 388 -0.97 5.94 39.95
CA MET A 388 0.42 6.05 40.39
C MET A 388 0.53 6.88 41.68
N PRO A 389 1.39 6.46 42.63
CA PRO A 389 1.61 7.22 43.86
C PRO A 389 2.30 8.56 43.57
N SER A 390 2.09 9.54 44.46
CA SER A 390 2.90 10.76 44.48
C SER A 390 4.33 10.45 44.97
N ASP A 391 5.33 11.22 44.49
CA ASP A 391 6.74 11.22 44.99
C ASP A 391 6.73 11.14 46.53
N ASP A 392 7.29 10.06 47.09
CA ASP A 392 7.23 9.76 48.53
C ASP A 392 8.43 10.31 49.32
N TYR A 393 9.44 10.86 48.62
CA TYR A 393 10.57 11.56 49.23
C TYR A 393 10.85 12.92 48.59
N GLY A 394 11.81 13.01 47.67
CA GLY A 394 12.31 14.30 47.25
C GLY A 394 13.34 14.20 46.14
N SER A 395 12.85 14.42 44.92
CA SER A 395 13.60 14.39 43.66
C SER A 395 14.78 15.40 43.50
N THR A 396 15.25 16.07 44.58
CA THR A 396 16.45 16.94 44.54
C THR A 396 17.28 16.91 45.82
N ALA A 397 18.58 17.22 45.72
CA ALA A 397 19.46 17.37 46.90
C ALA A 397 18.99 18.45 47.90
N ALA A 398 18.15 19.42 47.49
CA ALA A 398 17.57 20.42 48.38
C ALA A 398 16.38 19.85 49.18
N THR A 399 15.47 19.14 48.50
CA THR A 399 14.30 18.48 49.11
C THR A 399 14.66 17.21 49.87
N ALA A 400 15.85 16.64 49.64
CA ALA A 400 16.35 15.39 50.22
C ALA A 400 15.90 15.06 51.65
N TYR A 401 15.35 13.87 51.87
CA TYR A 401 14.83 13.43 53.16
C TYR A 401 15.95 13.23 54.20
N ASN A 402 15.75 13.70 55.44
CA ASN A 402 16.80 13.68 56.46
C ASN A 402 16.76 12.42 57.34
N LEU A 403 17.73 11.53 57.13
CA LEU A 403 17.92 10.30 57.92
C LEU A 403 18.60 10.53 59.29
N GLY A 404 19.02 11.77 59.58
CA GLY A 404 19.70 12.12 60.83
C GLY A 404 21.14 11.59 60.90
N THR A 405 21.63 11.31 62.11
CA THR A 405 22.99 10.80 62.33
C THR A 405 23.00 9.28 62.33
N ILE A 406 23.63 8.66 61.31
CA ILE A 406 23.71 7.20 61.18
C ILE A 406 25.03 6.72 61.80
N SER A 407 24.94 5.86 62.82
CA SER A 407 26.09 5.34 63.58
C SER A 407 26.21 3.80 63.59
N ALA A 408 25.26 3.09 62.98
CA ALA A 408 25.26 1.62 62.87
C ALA A 408 24.55 1.18 61.59
N SER A 409 23.21 1.18 61.60
CA SER A 409 22.36 0.86 60.45
C SER A 409 21.01 1.56 60.54
N SER A 410 20.53 2.12 59.42
CA SER A 410 19.17 2.64 59.26
C SER A 410 18.50 1.94 58.08
N ASN A 411 17.19 1.70 58.18
CA ASN A 411 16.36 1.10 57.12
C ASN A 411 15.38 2.15 56.58
N VAL A 412 15.16 2.17 55.27
CA VAL A 412 14.25 3.09 54.57
C VAL A 412 13.43 2.31 53.54
N ASN A 413 12.15 2.66 53.36
CA ASN A 413 11.24 2.08 52.37
C ASN A 413 10.64 3.20 51.51
N GLY A 414 10.59 3.03 50.20
CA GLY A 414 9.96 3.99 49.28
C GLY A 414 9.63 3.37 47.93
N ALA A 415 9.26 4.19 46.95
CA ALA A 415 8.97 3.74 45.59
C ALA A 415 9.38 4.78 44.54
N ILE A 416 10.20 4.36 43.57
CA ILE A 416 10.45 5.11 42.34
C ILE A 416 9.17 5.01 41.49
N GLY A 417 8.34 6.06 41.56
CA GLY A 417 6.99 6.12 41.01
C GLY A 417 6.93 6.46 39.51
N SER A 418 7.99 7.07 38.97
CA SER A 418 8.20 7.28 37.53
C SER A 418 9.66 7.03 37.13
N LYS A 419 9.95 6.93 35.84
CA LYS A 419 11.32 6.85 35.30
C LYS A 419 12.13 8.14 35.49
N SER A 420 11.47 9.26 35.77
CA SER A 420 12.10 10.56 36.10
C SER A 420 12.30 10.78 37.61
N ASP A 421 11.70 9.93 38.44
CA ASP A 421 11.75 9.98 39.91
C ASP A 421 13.13 9.59 40.46
N ALA A 422 13.52 10.20 41.59
CA ALA A 422 14.92 10.29 42.00
C ALA A 422 15.13 10.59 43.50
N ASP A 423 14.78 9.66 44.38
CA ASP A 423 14.85 9.85 45.83
C ASP A 423 16.22 10.29 46.37
N PHE A 424 16.31 11.53 46.87
CA PHE A 424 17.49 12.00 47.61
C PHE A 424 17.32 11.82 49.13
N PHE A 425 18.36 11.31 49.78
CA PHE A 425 18.46 11.17 51.23
C PHE A 425 19.70 11.87 51.76
N LYS A 426 19.58 12.68 52.80
CA LYS A 426 20.70 13.32 53.51
C LYS A 426 20.90 12.75 54.90
N PHE A 427 22.15 12.55 55.31
CA PHE A 427 22.51 11.99 56.61
C PHE A 427 23.84 12.56 57.13
N THR A 428 24.01 12.57 58.45
CA THR A 428 25.28 12.88 59.10
C THR A 428 25.98 11.57 59.48
N ALA A 429 27.26 11.45 59.16
CA ALA A 429 28.03 10.26 59.51
C ALA A 429 28.40 10.24 61.00
N GLY A 430 28.01 9.19 61.73
CA GLY A 430 28.40 8.99 63.14
C GLY A 430 29.85 8.52 63.33
N THR A 431 30.46 7.95 62.28
CA THR A 431 31.83 7.40 62.28
C THR A 431 32.55 7.67 60.95
N THR A 432 33.88 7.64 60.94
CA THR A 432 34.69 7.77 59.71
C THR A 432 34.89 6.41 59.04
N GLY A 433 34.50 6.27 57.78
CA GLY A 433 34.68 5.04 56.98
C GLY A 433 33.79 4.98 55.72
N ASN A 434 33.94 3.95 54.87
CA ASN A 434 33.08 3.76 53.70
C ASN A 434 31.64 3.40 54.09
N PHE A 435 30.69 4.30 53.89
CA PHE A 435 29.28 3.97 54.00
C PHE A 435 28.82 3.16 52.79
N THR A 436 28.11 2.07 53.09
CA THR A 436 27.52 1.11 52.16
C THR A 436 26.01 1.29 52.23
N PHE A 437 25.38 1.71 51.14
CA PHE A 437 23.92 1.67 50.95
C PHE A 437 23.58 0.39 50.17
N ASN A 438 22.48 -0.29 50.49
CA ASN A 438 22.07 -1.49 49.77
C ASN A 438 20.56 -1.75 49.82
N VAL A 439 19.92 -1.84 48.65
CA VAL A 439 18.55 -2.34 48.45
C VAL A 439 18.52 -3.84 48.72
N THR A 440 17.58 -4.26 49.57
CA THR A 440 17.45 -5.63 50.09
C THR A 440 16.23 -6.38 49.56
N ASN A 441 15.26 -5.66 49.00
CA ASN A 441 14.02 -6.18 48.42
C ASN A 441 13.54 -5.23 47.31
N PRO A 442 14.16 -5.26 46.11
CA PRO A 442 13.61 -4.57 44.95
C PRO A 442 12.37 -5.31 44.47
N GLN A 443 11.28 -4.58 44.20
CA GLN A 443 10.01 -5.13 43.70
C GLN A 443 9.60 -4.45 42.40
N GLN A 444 8.85 -5.18 41.57
CA GLN A 444 8.55 -4.82 40.18
C GLN A 444 9.85 -4.69 39.37
N GLU A 445 10.06 -3.59 38.63
CA GLU A 445 11.09 -3.51 37.58
C GLU A 445 12.29 -2.64 37.96
N LEU A 446 12.46 -2.37 39.27
CA LEU A 446 13.52 -1.53 39.82
C LEU A 446 14.93 -2.16 39.65
N ALA A 447 15.66 -1.70 38.65
CA ALA A 447 17.11 -1.90 38.55
C ALA A 447 17.84 -0.72 39.22
N ALA A 448 18.15 -0.86 40.50
CA ALA A 448 18.65 0.25 41.33
C ALA A 448 19.96 0.87 40.81
N SER A 449 19.96 2.21 40.74
CA SER A 449 21.12 3.05 40.43
C SER A 449 21.31 4.07 41.56
N TRP A 450 22.53 4.17 42.07
CA TRP A 450 22.87 4.99 43.23
C TRP A 450 23.93 6.04 42.90
N GLN A 451 23.80 7.24 43.47
CA GLN A 451 24.86 8.26 43.50
C GLN A 451 25.06 8.81 44.92
N ALA A 452 26.30 9.14 45.30
CA ALA A 452 26.62 9.80 46.57
C ALA A 452 27.30 11.15 46.35
N TYR A 453 27.06 12.10 47.26
CA TYR A 453 27.54 13.48 47.22
C TYR A 453 28.06 13.92 48.60
N ALA A 454 29.12 14.72 48.61
CA ALA A 454 29.57 15.45 49.78
C ALA A 454 28.70 16.70 50.05
N ALA A 455 28.83 17.30 51.24
CA ALA A 455 28.11 18.53 51.64
C ALA A 455 28.25 19.73 50.70
N ASN A 456 29.26 19.75 49.82
CA ASN A 456 29.49 20.78 48.81
C ASN A 456 28.93 20.43 47.41
N GLY A 457 28.23 19.30 47.26
CA GLY A 457 27.68 18.81 45.98
C GLY A 457 28.63 17.97 45.13
N THR A 458 29.90 17.77 45.52
CA THR A 458 30.82 16.92 44.76
C THR A 458 30.40 15.45 44.84
N VAL A 459 30.27 14.78 43.69
CA VAL A 459 29.99 13.33 43.61
C VAL A 459 31.16 12.53 44.20
N LEU A 460 30.84 11.55 45.04
CA LEU A 460 31.79 10.67 45.73
C LEU A 460 31.84 9.25 45.15
N ALA A 461 30.70 8.76 44.66
CA ALA A 461 30.57 7.46 43.99
C ALA A 461 29.26 7.41 43.18
N THR A 462 29.21 6.51 42.19
CA THR A 462 28.02 6.15 41.40
C THR A 462 28.06 4.65 41.14
N GLN A 463 26.94 3.93 41.25
CA GLN A 463 26.90 2.48 41.06
C GLN A 463 25.51 1.98 40.61
N ASN A 464 25.47 1.30 39.46
CA ASN A 464 24.27 0.65 38.92
C ASN A 464 24.20 -0.79 39.43
N ALA A 465 23.83 -0.93 40.70
CA ALA A 465 23.62 -2.20 41.39
C ALA A 465 22.72 -1.97 42.61
N ASN A 466 22.27 -3.04 43.25
CA ASN A 466 21.48 -2.95 44.48
C ASN A 466 22.16 -2.13 45.59
N GLY A 467 23.50 -2.00 45.61
CA GLY A 467 24.22 -1.20 46.60
C GLY A 467 25.37 -0.33 46.08
N LEU A 468 25.77 0.63 46.91
CA LEU A 468 26.79 1.67 46.69
C LEU A 468 27.70 1.79 47.91
N THR A 469 29.03 1.85 47.74
CA THR A 469 29.99 1.99 48.86
C THR A 469 30.95 3.17 48.67
N PHE A 470 31.03 4.12 49.62
CA PHE A 470 31.85 5.34 49.50
C PHE A 470 32.35 5.91 50.84
N ALA A 471 33.57 6.47 50.88
CA ALA A 471 34.22 7.01 52.08
C ALA A 471 33.52 8.23 52.70
N VAL A 472 33.33 8.23 54.03
CA VAL A 472 32.80 9.37 54.82
C VAL A 472 33.64 9.68 56.06
N THR A 473 33.45 10.86 56.64
CA THR A 473 34.11 11.35 57.85
C THR A 473 33.09 11.66 58.95
N ALA A 474 33.36 11.25 60.19
CA ALA A 474 32.49 11.50 61.33
C ALA A 474 32.16 12.99 61.50
N GLY A 475 30.88 13.30 61.75
CA GLY A 475 30.36 14.66 61.91
C GLY A 475 30.09 15.41 60.60
N GLN A 476 30.48 14.89 59.44
CA GLN A 476 30.15 15.47 58.14
C GLN A 476 28.78 14.99 57.64
N THR A 477 28.10 15.84 56.87
CA THR A 477 26.82 15.53 56.20
C THR A 477 27.05 15.14 54.75
N TYR A 478 26.28 14.15 54.30
CA TYR A 478 26.33 13.58 52.95
C TYR A 478 24.92 13.46 52.41
N THR A 479 24.80 13.47 51.08
CA THR A 479 23.55 13.18 50.37
C THR A 479 23.77 11.97 49.47
N VAL A 480 22.79 11.09 49.38
CA VAL A 480 22.73 10.02 48.36
C VAL A 480 21.45 10.18 47.54
N ARG A 481 21.45 9.63 46.33
CA ARG A 481 20.35 9.59 45.39
C ARG A 481 20.13 8.14 44.95
N LEU A 482 18.88 7.70 44.90
CA LEU A 482 18.44 6.45 44.27
C LEU A 482 17.63 6.78 43.01
N THR A 483 17.83 6.01 41.94
CA THR A 483 17.01 6.00 40.72
C THR A 483 16.84 4.57 40.21
N THR A 484 16.01 4.38 39.20
CA THR A 484 15.99 3.14 38.40
C THR A 484 16.88 3.26 37.15
N THR A 485 17.30 2.12 36.61
CA THR A 485 17.82 1.92 35.25
C THR A 485 16.97 0.92 34.45
N GLY A 486 15.83 0.51 35.02
CA GLY A 486 14.81 -0.34 34.40
C GLY A 486 13.46 0.37 34.41
N GLY A 487 12.40 -0.35 34.79
CA GLY A 487 11.10 0.25 35.02
C GLY A 487 10.94 0.81 36.45
N VAL A 488 9.72 1.26 36.75
CA VAL A 488 9.31 1.71 38.09
C VAL A 488 9.30 0.56 39.10
N GLY A 489 9.51 0.86 40.39
CA GLY A 489 9.47 -0.17 41.42
C GLY A 489 9.71 0.29 42.86
N ARG A 490 9.43 -0.62 43.80
CA ARG A 490 9.47 -0.36 45.25
C ARG A 490 10.74 -0.93 45.87
N TYR A 491 11.21 -0.33 46.96
CA TYR A 491 12.45 -0.76 47.61
C TYR A 491 12.41 -0.71 49.14
N THR A 492 13.32 -1.48 49.74
CA THR A 492 13.79 -1.33 51.11
C THR A 492 15.32 -1.31 51.11
N PHE A 493 15.99 -0.30 51.68
CA PHE A 493 17.46 -0.22 51.74
C PHE A 493 18.05 -0.03 53.15
N THR A 494 19.33 -0.38 53.31
CA THR A 494 20.13 -0.33 54.55
C THR A 494 21.43 0.47 54.38
N ALA A 495 21.97 1.13 55.43
CA ALA A 495 23.20 1.98 55.36
C ALA A 495 24.27 1.76 56.48
N SER A 496 25.58 1.49 56.22
CA SER A 496 26.63 1.14 57.24
C SER A 496 28.14 1.31 56.83
N ALA A 497 29.13 1.45 57.76
CA ALA A 497 30.48 2.10 57.53
C ALA A 497 31.85 1.29 57.62
N GLY A 498 32.94 1.70 56.92
CA GLY A 498 34.41 1.40 57.19
C GLY A 498 35.48 1.77 56.09
N GLY A 499 36.56 2.57 56.34
CA GLY A 499 37.40 3.32 55.31
C GLY A 499 38.88 2.88 55.04
N GLY A 500 39.85 3.61 54.38
CA GLY A 500 39.98 4.92 53.66
C GLY A 500 41.49 5.36 53.43
N GLY A 501 41.88 6.38 52.60
CA GLY A 501 43.26 7.02 52.60
C GLY A 501 43.92 7.61 51.29
N GLY A 502 44.96 8.50 51.39
CA GLY A 502 45.80 9.18 50.31
C GLY A 502 46.83 10.22 50.89
N GLY A 503 47.75 10.99 50.24
CA GLY A 503 48.32 11.22 48.86
C GLY A 503 49.36 12.42 48.82
N GLY A 504 50.18 12.70 47.75
CA GLY A 504 51.10 13.91 47.65
C GLY A 504 52.20 13.99 46.53
N GLY A 505 52.89 15.14 46.28
CA GLY A 505 53.94 15.38 45.21
C GLY A 505 54.75 16.75 45.22
N GLY A 506 55.59 17.13 44.20
CA GLY A 506 56.34 18.44 44.14
C GLY A 506 57.41 18.79 43.02
N VAL A 507 57.67 20.11 42.80
CA VAL A 507 58.91 20.91 42.39
C VAL A 507 59.43 21.12 40.91
N GLN A 508 59.86 22.38 40.59
CA GLN A 508 60.06 23.11 39.29
C GLN A 508 61.51 23.32 38.71
N PRO A 509 61.77 23.01 37.41
CA PRO A 509 62.89 23.53 36.56
C PRO A 509 62.53 24.56 35.42
N SER A 510 63.10 24.47 34.18
CA SER A 510 63.28 25.61 33.22
C SER A 510 63.02 25.32 31.73
N PHE A 511 62.44 26.27 30.97
CA PHE A 511 61.68 26.05 29.71
C PHE A 511 61.92 27.03 28.52
N THR A 512 61.33 26.72 27.36
CA THR A 512 61.22 27.53 26.11
C THR A 512 59.77 27.92 25.83
N ASP A 513 59.44 29.14 25.42
CA ASP A 513 58.03 29.58 25.29
C ASP A 513 57.41 29.26 23.92
N TRP A 514 56.17 28.76 23.92
CA TRP A 514 55.32 28.52 22.75
C TRP A 514 54.06 29.42 22.74
N GLY A 515 53.78 30.17 23.81
CA GLY A 515 52.64 31.09 23.88
C GLY A 515 51.29 30.41 24.15
N ILE A 516 50.21 31.05 23.69
CA ILE A 516 48.84 30.54 23.85
C ILE A 516 48.61 29.39 22.86
N ILE A 517 48.11 28.26 23.35
CA ILE A 517 47.80 27.07 22.53
C ILE A 517 46.32 26.72 22.61
N ASP A 518 45.70 26.66 21.44
CA ASP A 518 44.44 25.98 21.12
C ASP A 518 44.73 24.62 20.45
N PHE A 519 45.35 24.64 19.27
CA PHE A 519 45.94 23.47 18.58
C PHE A 519 47.26 23.86 17.94
N SER A 520 48.31 23.04 18.09
CA SER A 520 49.57 23.24 17.39
C SER A 520 50.33 21.92 17.19
N GLN A 521 50.87 21.75 15.98
CA GLN A 521 51.82 20.68 15.66
C GLN A 521 53.23 21.23 15.49
N TYR A 522 54.18 20.63 16.18
CA TYR A 522 55.61 20.90 16.07
C TYR A 522 56.29 19.61 15.63
N ASN A 523 56.71 19.56 14.36
CA ASN A 523 57.40 18.41 13.79
C ASN A 523 58.92 18.53 14.03
N ASP A 524 59.64 17.42 13.95
CA ASP A 524 61.11 17.35 14.07
C ASP A 524 61.68 18.00 15.37
N VAL A 525 60.96 17.95 16.50
CA VAL A 525 61.40 18.65 17.72
C VAL A 525 62.64 17.99 18.31
N VAL A 526 63.80 18.62 18.13
CA VAL A 526 65.11 18.04 18.47
C VAL A 526 65.34 17.94 19.98
N ILE A 527 65.43 16.72 20.49
CA ILE A 527 65.57 16.42 21.92
C ILE A 527 67.00 15.98 22.28
N GLY A 528 67.59 16.66 23.26
CA GLY A 528 68.94 16.39 23.76
C GLY A 528 68.94 15.81 25.17
N GLY A 529 68.19 14.72 25.39
CA GLY A 529 67.98 14.12 26.71
C GLY A 529 66.79 14.73 27.48
N GLU A 530 66.77 16.06 27.64
CA GLU A 530 65.69 16.78 28.33
C GLU A 530 65.42 18.16 27.71
N ARG A 531 64.12 18.47 27.53
CA ARG A 531 63.57 19.75 27.08
C ARG A 531 62.34 20.10 27.91
N TRP A 532 61.99 21.38 27.92
CA TRP A 532 60.78 21.90 28.55
C TRP A 532 60.23 23.05 27.71
N PHE A 533 58.90 23.13 27.62
CA PHE A 533 58.19 24.17 26.89
C PHE A 533 57.13 24.83 27.77
N ARG A 534 56.96 26.16 27.72
CA ARG A 534 55.84 26.90 28.32
C ARG A 534 54.72 26.97 27.31
N VAL A 535 53.50 26.69 27.76
CA VAL A 535 52.27 26.95 27.03
C VAL A 535 51.28 27.65 27.95
N GLU A 536 50.44 28.48 27.37
CA GLU A 536 49.32 29.14 28.03
C GLU A 536 48.03 28.54 27.44
N ALA A 537 47.13 28.04 28.28
CA ALA A 537 45.95 27.34 27.81
C ALA A 537 44.94 28.33 27.19
N ALA A 538 44.56 28.17 25.92
CA ALA A 538 43.52 28.98 25.29
C ALA A 538 42.14 28.78 25.94
N SER A 539 41.85 27.58 26.46
CA SER A 539 40.56 27.19 27.01
C SER A 539 40.66 26.46 28.37
N THR A 540 39.54 26.42 29.10
CA THR A 540 39.40 25.61 30.32
C THR A 540 38.95 24.21 29.93
N GLY A 541 39.84 23.22 30.04
CA GLY A 541 39.61 21.85 29.57
C GLY A 541 40.90 21.01 29.62
N LYS A 542 40.90 19.84 28.98
CA LYS A 542 42.10 19.01 28.82
C LYS A 542 43.13 19.73 27.95
N LEU A 543 44.26 20.11 28.55
CA LEU A 543 45.52 20.32 27.83
C LEU A 543 46.19 18.95 27.65
N SER A 544 46.40 18.57 26.40
CA SER A 544 46.85 17.24 26.00
C SER A 544 48.07 17.36 25.10
N VAL A 545 49.06 16.51 25.31
CA VAL A 545 50.26 16.48 24.48
C VAL A 545 50.56 15.05 24.05
N LEU A 546 50.57 14.84 22.74
CA LEU A 546 50.93 13.60 22.08
C LEU A 546 52.28 13.79 21.38
N GLY A 547 53.27 12.97 21.73
CA GLY A 547 54.55 12.86 21.04
C GLY A 547 54.64 11.56 20.23
N GLN A 548 55.07 11.63 18.98
CA GLN A 548 55.39 10.49 18.12
C GLN A 548 56.88 10.51 17.75
N TYR A 549 57.53 9.35 17.66
CA TYR A 549 58.98 9.26 17.44
C TYR A 549 59.39 7.97 16.72
N ALA A 550 60.48 8.03 15.95
CA ALA A 550 60.92 6.92 15.09
C ALA A 550 61.91 5.96 15.78
N GLY A 551 61.77 4.66 15.50
CA GLY A 551 62.74 3.63 15.85
C GLY A 551 62.71 3.18 17.32
N SER A 552 63.86 2.69 17.81
CA SER A 552 64.00 2.10 19.16
C SER A 552 64.31 3.12 20.27
N ASN A 553 64.35 4.41 19.95
CA ASN A 553 64.74 5.46 20.87
C ASN A 553 63.49 6.09 21.49
N ALA A 554 63.23 5.80 22.77
CA ALA A 554 62.01 6.26 23.43
C ALA A 554 62.05 7.76 23.80
N ALA A 555 60.88 8.41 23.74
CA ALA A 555 60.60 9.70 24.36
C ALA A 555 59.42 9.62 25.33
N THR A 556 59.35 10.57 26.25
CA THR A 556 58.29 10.69 27.27
C THR A 556 57.98 12.17 27.49
N VAL A 557 56.71 12.54 27.32
CA VAL A 557 56.18 13.89 27.55
C VAL A 557 55.47 13.94 28.91
N SER A 558 55.61 15.00 29.71
CA SER A 558 54.93 15.16 30.99
C SER A 558 54.54 16.62 31.24
N ILE A 559 53.36 16.89 31.80
CA ILE A 559 52.84 18.24 32.05
C ILE A 559 52.95 18.61 33.54
N TYR A 560 53.37 19.84 33.78
CA TYR A 560 53.59 20.44 35.09
C TYR A 560 52.82 21.77 35.21
N ASN A 561 52.35 22.13 36.42
CA ASN A 561 51.62 23.40 36.64
C ASN A 561 52.56 24.62 36.71
N SER A 562 52.03 25.82 36.93
CA SER A 562 52.81 27.05 37.15
C SER A 562 53.77 27.00 38.36
N ASN A 563 53.55 26.08 39.31
CA ASN A 563 54.47 25.76 40.43
C ASN A 563 55.40 24.57 40.11
N MET A 564 55.32 24.04 38.88
CA MET A 564 55.74 22.73 38.39
C MET A 564 55.79 21.65 39.47
N GLN A 565 54.67 21.44 40.16
CA GLN A 565 54.34 20.07 40.52
C GLN A 565 54.07 19.31 39.23
N LEU A 566 54.59 18.08 39.12
CA LEU A 566 54.14 17.13 38.09
C LEU A 566 52.64 16.93 38.29
N ILE A 567 51.83 17.34 37.31
CA ILE A 567 50.37 17.21 37.35
C ILE A 567 49.86 16.11 36.40
N ALA A 568 50.62 15.80 35.36
CA ALA A 568 50.42 14.62 34.52
C ALA A 568 51.75 14.07 34.01
N GLY A 569 51.93 12.75 34.08
CA GLY A 569 53.13 12.04 33.63
C GLY A 569 52.88 11.26 32.35
N GLY A 570 53.89 11.20 31.48
CA GLY A 570 53.79 10.52 30.19
C GLY A 570 53.57 9.02 30.28
N VAL A 571 52.50 8.54 29.64
CA VAL A 571 52.34 7.12 29.31
C VAL A 571 52.92 6.89 27.92
N ALA A 572 53.96 6.05 27.83
CA ALA A 572 54.55 5.63 26.55
C ALA A 572 53.87 4.35 26.03
N SER A 573 53.58 4.29 24.74
CA SER A 573 52.94 3.15 24.09
C SER A 573 53.52 2.94 22.69
N GLY A 574 54.44 1.97 22.56
CA GLY A 574 55.17 1.73 21.31
C GLY A 574 56.04 2.93 20.93
N SER A 575 55.75 3.53 19.77
CA SER A 575 56.43 4.69 19.20
C SER A 575 55.76 6.04 19.58
N THR A 576 54.88 6.06 20.58
CA THR A 576 54.20 7.29 21.03
C THR A 576 54.31 7.48 22.54
N THR A 577 54.07 8.72 22.99
CA THR A 577 53.92 9.10 24.40
C THR A 577 52.82 10.13 24.54
N ARG A 578 52.04 10.06 25.63
CA ARG A 578 50.94 10.98 25.89
C ARG A 578 50.90 11.45 27.34
N SER A 579 50.59 12.73 27.54
CA SER A 579 50.24 13.31 28.84
C SER A 579 49.05 14.25 28.68
N ASP A 580 48.02 14.09 29.52
CA ASP A 580 46.79 14.90 29.53
C ASP A 580 46.58 15.50 30.92
N VAL A 581 46.15 16.76 31.01
CA VAL A 581 45.77 17.37 32.29
C VAL A 581 44.62 18.37 32.16
N GLN A 582 43.81 18.52 33.21
CA GLN A 582 42.82 19.59 33.26
C GLN A 582 43.51 20.95 33.47
N ALA A 583 43.25 21.87 32.55
CA ALA A 583 43.80 23.20 32.46
C ALA A 583 42.72 24.28 32.60
N THR A 584 43.13 25.48 32.98
CA THR A 584 42.27 26.68 33.07
C THR A 584 42.69 27.67 31.99
N ALA A 585 41.74 28.30 31.29
CA ALA A 585 42.01 29.33 30.30
C ALA A 585 42.91 30.46 30.88
N GLY A 586 43.94 30.85 30.13
CA GLY A 586 44.93 31.85 30.54
C GLY A 586 45.90 31.39 31.64
N ALA A 587 45.91 30.12 32.03
CA ALA A 587 46.88 29.59 33.00
C ALA A 587 48.10 28.97 32.30
N GLU A 588 49.25 29.10 32.96
CA GLU A 588 50.54 28.60 32.48
C GLU A 588 50.78 27.14 32.83
N TYR A 589 51.23 26.37 31.84
CA TYR A 589 51.63 24.98 31.98
C TYR A 589 53.00 24.76 31.35
N PHE A 590 53.72 23.76 31.85
CA PHE A 590 55.01 23.41 31.30
C PHE A 590 55.07 21.95 30.86
N ILE A 591 55.39 21.77 29.57
CA ILE A 591 55.52 20.48 28.89
C ILE A 591 56.98 20.07 28.95
N ARG A 592 57.33 19.14 29.84
CA ARG A 592 58.62 18.45 29.83
C ARG A 592 58.62 17.41 28.72
N VAL A 593 59.70 17.30 27.96
CA VAL A 593 59.93 16.15 27.07
C VAL A 593 61.34 15.61 27.29
N THR A 594 61.43 14.31 27.55
CA THR A 594 62.65 13.61 27.94
C THR A 594 62.81 12.31 27.15
N GLY A 595 64.03 11.89 26.86
CA GLY A 595 64.24 10.61 26.17
C GLY A 595 65.59 10.47 25.46
N SER A 596 65.67 9.43 24.64
CA SER A 596 66.79 9.15 23.72
C SER A 596 66.42 9.37 22.25
N ALA A 597 65.15 9.66 21.94
CA ALA A 597 64.75 10.11 20.61
C ALA A 597 65.50 11.40 20.24
N THR A 598 65.98 11.48 19.01
CA THR A 598 66.66 12.67 18.47
C THR A 598 65.68 13.74 18.02
N ASP A 599 64.45 13.32 17.73
CA ASP A 599 63.42 13.95 16.91
C ASP A 599 62.07 13.40 17.39
N VAL A 600 61.11 14.29 17.66
CA VAL A 600 59.75 13.94 18.13
C VAL A 600 58.76 14.90 17.51
N ASP A 601 57.70 14.37 16.90
CA ASP A 601 56.56 15.18 16.43
C ASP A 601 55.57 15.36 17.58
N LEU A 602 55.29 16.61 17.95
CA LEU A 602 54.48 16.96 19.11
C LEU A 602 53.18 17.67 18.67
N SER A 603 52.04 17.01 18.92
CA SER A 603 50.72 17.65 18.85
C SER A 603 50.30 18.12 20.24
N VAL A 604 50.11 19.43 20.39
CA VAL A 604 49.62 20.08 21.63
C VAL A 604 48.19 20.54 21.38
N VAL A 605 47.24 20.14 22.24
CA VAL A 605 45.80 20.35 22.04
C VAL A 605 45.13 20.80 23.32
N ASN A 606 44.34 21.86 23.26
CA ASN A 606 43.57 22.42 24.37
C ASN A 606 42.14 22.83 23.92
N LEU A 607 41.53 21.99 23.08
CA LEU A 607 40.19 22.19 22.54
C LEU A 607 39.09 21.42 23.29
N VAL A 608 39.44 20.34 24.01
CA VAL A 608 38.46 19.43 24.64
C VAL A 608 38.23 19.80 26.10
N SER A 609 36.99 20.11 26.49
CA SER A 609 36.56 20.40 27.86
C SER A 609 35.51 19.39 28.33
N GLN A 610 35.29 19.27 29.65
CA GLN A 610 34.25 18.39 30.21
C GLN A 610 33.61 19.02 31.44
N ASN A 611 32.28 19.02 31.50
CA ASN A 611 31.48 19.46 32.63
C ASN A 611 30.39 18.43 32.92
N GLY A 612 30.56 17.64 33.99
CA GLY A 612 29.70 16.49 34.26
C GLY A 612 29.80 15.44 33.14
N LEU A 613 28.65 15.05 32.58
CA LEU A 613 28.58 14.10 31.46
C LEU A 613 28.69 14.76 30.08
N THR A 614 28.76 16.10 30.02
CA THR A 614 28.90 16.86 28.76
C THR A 614 30.38 17.12 28.47
N VAL A 615 30.82 16.73 27.28
CA VAL A 615 32.15 17.02 26.71
C VAL A 615 31.97 18.03 25.57
N SER A 616 32.71 19.13 25.59
CA SER A 616 32.65 20.15 24.53
C SER A 616 34.01 20.32 23.87
N VAL A 617 34.04 20.28 22.54
CA VAL A 617 35.22 20.49 21.69
C VAL A 617 35.09 21.83 20.98
N ALA A 618 36.01 22.75 21.27
CA ALA A 618 36.09 24.05 20.60
C ALA A 618 36.73 23.95 19.20
N GLY A 619 36.44 24.93 18.35
CA GLY A 619 37.01 25.09 17.01
C GLY A 619 38.19 26.07 16.96
N THR A 620 38.87 26.13 15.83
CA THR A 620 40.01 27.04 15.58
C THR A 620 39.68 28.12 14.53
N ASN A 621 40.70 28.67 13.86
CA ASN A 621 40.59 29.60 12.73
C ASN A 621 41.23 29.02 11.45
N GLY A 622 41.30 27.69 11.35
CA GLY A 622 41.75 26.94 10.18
C GLY A 622 41.07 25.58 10.15
N ASN A 623 41.26 24.85 9.05
CA ASN A 623 40.55 23.60 8.76
C ASN A 623 40.67 22.56 9.89
N ASP A 624 39.57 22.33 10.60
CA ASP A 624 39.47 21.35 11.69
C ASP A 624 38.86 20.02 11.19
N VAL A 625 39.42 18.89 11.64
CA VAL A 625 39.02 17.53 11.21
C VAL A 625 38.75 16.65 12.42
N TYR A 626 37.47 16.50 12.74
CA TYR A 626 37.00 15.83 13.95
C TYR A 626 36.27 14.52 13.65
N SER A 627 36.26 13.62 14.63
CA SER A 627 35.37 12.46 14.60
C SER A 627 34.88 12.07 15.99
N PHE A 628 33.75 11.35 15.99
CA PHE A 628 33.15 10.69 17.14
C PHE A 628 32.74 9.26 16.71
N ALA A 629 32.86 8.29 17.60
CA ALA A 629 32.39 6.93 17.41
C ALA A 629 31.84 6.39 18.73
N ALA A 630 30.61 5.86 18.70
CA ALA A 630 29.98 5.27 19.86
C ALA A 630 30.27 3.77 20.03
N GLY A 631 29.83 3.23 21.17
CA GLY A 631 30.03 1.85 21.57
C GLY A 631 30.35 1.71 23.07
N GLY A 632 31.00 0.61 23.46
CA GLY A 632 31.33 0.34 24.87
C GLY A 632 32.27 1.36 25.55
N THR A 633 32.95 2.19 24.75
CA THR A 633 33.67 3.40 25.17
C THR A 633 33.43 4.44 24.09
N GLN A 634 33.02 5.65 24.48
CA GLN A 634 32.84 6.77 23.56
C GLN A 634 34.22 7.29 23.13
N VAL A 635 34.48 7.28 21.82
CA VAL A 635 35.76 7.69 21.24
C VAL A 635 35.56 8.96 20.42
N LEU A 636 36.37 9.99 20.66
CA LEU A 636 36.41 11.16 19.78
C LEU A 636 37.84 11.49 19.35
N THR A 637 38.03 12.07 18.18
CA THR A 637 39.35 12.47 17.66
C THR A 637 39.29 13.93 17.23
N VAL A 638 40.28 14.70 17.65
CA VAL A 638 40.41 16.14 17.39
C VAL A 638 41.75 16.35 16.68
N ASN A 639 41.74 16.64 15.38
CA ASN A 639 42.93 16.85 14.55
C ASN A 639 43.99 15.75 14.72
N GLY A 640 43.55 14.49 14.65
CA GLY A 640 44.37 13.30 14.83
C GLY A 640 44.65 12.88 16.27
N VAL A 641 44.32 13.70 17.28
CA VAL A 641 44.47 13.34 18.70
C VAL A 641 43.17 12.73 19.24
N GLN A 642 43.18 11.41 19.45
CA GLN A 642 42.05 10.66 20.00
C GLN A 642 41.83 10.96 21.49
N TYR A 643 40.63 10.77 22.00
CA TYR A 643 40.22 10.78 23.40
C TYR A 643 39.18 9.68 23.62
N GLN A 644 39.17 9.11 24.82
CA GLN A 644 38.27 8.00 25.19
C GLN A 644 37.55 8.34 26.50
N PHE A 645 36.26 8.06 26.55
CA PHE A 645 35.39 8.30 27.69
C PHE A 645 34.48 7.08 27.89
N ALA A 646 34.40 6.53 29.11
CA ALA A 646 33.41 5.49 29.40
C ALA A 646 31.98 6.08 29.24
N THR A 647 31.03 5.29 28.76
CA THR A 647 29.62 5.71 28.58
C THR A 647 28.99 6.25 29.88
N SER A 648 29.40 5.73 31.04
CA SER A 648 29.01 6.21 32.37
C SER A 648 29.71 7.52 32.82
N SER A 649 30.60 8.09 32.01
CA SER A 649 31.40 9.27 32.33
C SER A 649 31.18 10.45 31.38
N ALA A 650 30.74 10.19 30.15
CA ALA A 650 30.26 11.20 29.22
C ALA A 650 29.20 10.59 28.30
N ASN A 651 28.08 11.30 28.14
CA ASN A 651 26.97 10.93 27.25
C ASN A 651 26.42 12.11 26.44
N GLN A 652 27.01 13.32 26.57
CA GLN A 652 26.71 14.45 25.71
C GLN A 652 28.01 14.98 25.11
N PHE A 653 28.03 15.20 23.80
CA PHE A 653 29.22 15.62 23.07
C PHE A 653 28.89 16.79 22.15
N ASN A 654 29.54 17.93 22.33
CA ASN A 654 29.24 19.17 21.61
C ASN A 654 30.49 19.63 20.84
N PHE A 655 30.44 19.66 19.51
CA PHE A 655 31.58 20.02 18.65
C PHE A 655 31.34 21.35 17.94
N GLN A 656 32.38 22.17 17.84
CA GLN A 656 32.40 23.40 17.05
C GLN A 656 33.60 23.36 16.09
N GLY A 657 33.40 23.53 14.78
CA GLY A 657 34.52 23.58 13.81
C GLY A 657 35.21 24.94 13.83
N GLY A 658 34.43 26.01 13.81
CA GLY A 658 34.88 27.37 14.13
C GLY A 658 34.95 28.25 12.89
N GLY A 659 36.02 28.12 12.12
CA GLY A 659 36.21 28.88 10.89
C GLY A 659 37.38 28.37 10.07
N GLY A 660 37.07 27.55 9.06
CA GLY A 660 38.04 27.01 8.13
C GLY A 660 37.36 26.46 6.88
N ALA A 661 37.49 25.15 6.69
CA ALA A 661 36.60 24.34 5.87
C ALA A 661 36.63 22.97 6.54
N ASP A 662 35.65 22.76 7.39
CA ASP A 662 35.77 21.92 8.58
C ASP A 662 34.95 20.63 8.40
N VAL A 663 35.52 19.52 8.86
CA VAL A 663 34.98 18.17 8.60
C VAL A 663 34.70 17.46 9.92
N ILE A 664 33.49 16.95 10.09
CA ILE A 664 33.15 16.07 11.20
C ILE A 664 32.60 14.72 10.71
N THR A 665 33.06 13.63 11.34
CA THR A 665 32.52 12.27 11.11
C THR A 665 31.93 11.72 12.41
N LEU A 666 30.63 11.43 12.44
CA LEU A 666 29.96 10.84 13.60
C LEU A 666 29.53 9.41 13.27
N VAL A 667 30.08 8.42 13.97
CA VAL A 667 29.68 7.01 13.87
C VAL A 667 28.85 6.66 15.10
N GLY A 668 27.70 6.04 14.89
CA GLY A 668 26.86 5.55 15.97
C GLY A 668 27.37 4.26 16.59
N SER A 669 26.44 3.46 17.12
CA SER A 669 26.71 2.32 17.99
C SER A 669 26.34 1.00 17.30
N THR A 670 25.54 0.16 17.96
CA THR A 670 24.97 -1.09 17.41
C THR A 670 23.53 -1.25 17.94
N GLY A 671 22.78 -0.16 17.92
CA GLY A 671 21.38 -0.06 18.34
C GLY A 671 20.79 1.24 17.78
N ASN A 672 19.47 1.41 17.91
CA ASN A 672 18.74 2.42 17.14
C ASN A 672 19.17 3.86 17.43
N GLU A 673 19.65 4.53 16.38
CA GLU A 673 20.14 5.91 16.38
C GLU A 673 19.23 6.85 15.56
N ILE A 674 19.15 8.13 15.96
CA ILE A 674 18.53 9.21 15.18
C ILE A 674 19.56 10.30 14.88
N ALA A 675 19.75 10.60 13.60
CA ALA A 675 20.58 11.66 13.07
C ALA A 675 19.73 12.80 12.46
N ASN A 676 20.17 14.04 12.64
CA ASN A 676 19.61 15.20 11.93
C ASN A 676 20.76 16.05 11.40
N LEU A 677 20.78 16.31 10.09
CA LEU A 677 21.85 17.00 9.36
C LEU A 677 21.28 18.27 8.71
N TYR A 678 21.60 19.42 9.26
CA TYR A 678 21.26 20.74 8.71
C TYR A 678 22.46 21.32 7.95
N VAL A 679 22.27 22.41 7.21
CA VAL A 679 23.39 23.21 6.67
C VAL A 679 24.29 23.67 7.83
N GLY A 680 25.55 23.25 7.82
CA GLY A 680 26.55 23.67 8.81
C GLY A 680 26.36 23.14 10.24
N SER A 681 25.40 22.26 10.52
CA SER A 681 25.23 21.66 11.86
C SER A 681 24.55 20.31 11.83
N SER A 682 24.80 19.46 12.82
CA SER A 682 24.23 18.11 12.90
C SER A 682 24.05 17.61 14.32
N THR A 683 23.23 16.59 14.47
CA THR A 683 23.04 15.82 15.71
C THR A 683 23.04 14.33 15.40
N LEU A 684 23.50 13.52 16.36
CA LEU A 684 23.39 12.07 16.36
C LEU A 684 23.09 11.61 17.78
N ALA A 685 21.93 10.98 17.99
CA ALA A 685 21.46 10.56 19.31
C ALA A 685 21.12 9.08 19.32
N GLY A 686 21.70 8.37 20.28
CA GLY A 686 21.50 6.95 20.55
C GLY A 686 21.05 6.71 21.98
N SER A 687 20.69 5.47 22.29
CA SER A 687 20.17 5.09 23.63
C SER A 687 21.09 5.45 24.82
N THR A 688 22.40 5.64 24.58
CA THR A 688 23.40 5.93 25.62
C THR A 688 24.18 7.23 25.42
N TYR A 689 23.89 8.04 24.39
CA TYR A 689 24.60 9.28 24.10
C TYR A 689 23.84 10.23 23.17
N ALA A 690 24.18 11.52 23.21
CA ALA A 690 23.77 12.50 22.22
C ALA A 690 24.97 13.35 21.78
N VAL A 691 25.11 13.56 20.47
CA VAL A 691 26.09 14.45 19.87
C VAL A 691 25.37 15.66 19.25
N SER A 692 25.98 16.83 19.38
CA SER A 692 25.69 18.02 18.58
C SER A 692 26.97 18.56 17.96
N ALA A 693 26.87 19.07 16.73
CA ALA A 693 27.97 19.64 15.97
C ALA A 693 27.51 20.91 15.25
N SER A 694 28.34 21.94 15.19
CA SER A 694 28.00 23.23 14.57
C SER A 694 29.22 23.93 13.96
N GLY A 695 29.04 24.55 12.79
CA GLY A 695 30.13 25.16 12.01
C GLY A 695 31.00 24.10 11.35
N PHE A 696 30.40 23.21 10.55
CA PHE A 696 31.11 22.21 9.73
C PHE A 696 30.54 22.19 8.32
N GLU A 697 31.36 22.50 7.31
CA GLU A 697 30.97 22.44 5.89
C GLU A 697 30.79 20.99 5.41
N THR A 698 31.47 20.01 6.01
CA THR A 698 31.31 18.58 5.67
C THR A 698 30.95 17.75 6.89
N GLN A 699 29.81 17.06 6.83
CA GLN A 699 29.26 16.26 7.93
C GLN A 699 28.98 14.84 7.45
N ASN A 700 29.73 13.86 7.96
CA ASN A 700 29.66 12.46 7.54
C ASN A 700 29.13 11.59 8.69
N LEU A 701 27.86 11.22 8.66
CA LEU A 701 27.23 10.42 9.72
C LEU A 701 27.15 8.95 9.32
N ARG A 702 27.18 8.05 10.30
CA ARG A 702 26.94 6.61 10.11
C ARG A 702 26.09 6.03 11.22
N GLY A 703 25.11 5.20 10.90
CA GLY A 703 24.28 4.51 11.90
C GLY A 703 25.12 3.56 12.74
N GLY A 704 25.66 2.51 12.11
CA GLY A 704 26.48 1.49 12.79
C GLY A 704 25.72 0.19 13.06
N GLY A 705 24.39 0.23 12.94
CA GLY A 705 23.50 -0.93 12.83
C GLY A 705 22.47 -0.95 13.95
N GLY A 706 21.20 -0.88 13.58
CA GLY A 706 20.08 -0.83 14.51
C GLY A 706 18.75 -0.89 13.75
N LEU A 707 17.91 0.11 13.98
CA LEU A 707 16.97 0.62 12.98
C LEU A 707 17.17 2.13 13.03
N ASP A 708 18.08 2.62 12.19
CA ASP A 708 18.69 3.93 12.31
C ASP A 708 18.02 4.92 11.33
N ILE A 709 17.79 6.16 11.79
CA ILE A 709 17.09 7.19 11.02
C ILE A 709 18.00 8.41 10.79
N ALA A 710 18.14 8.86 9.55
CA ALA A 710 18.84 10.10 9.18
C ALA A 710 17.90 11.10 8.50
N ASN A 711 17.71 12.28 9.13
CA ASN A 711 16.99 13.41 8.54
C ASN A 711 17.99 14.43 7.98
N LEU A 712 17.86 14.83 6.71
CA LEU A 712 18.73 15.79 6.02
C LEU A 712 17.90 17.01 5.58
N TYR A 713 18.41 18.22 5.82
CA TYR A 713 17.70 19.48 5.55
C TYR A 713 18.50 20.40 4.61
N ASP A 714 17.78 21.04 3.71
CA ASP A 714 18.26 21.89 2.62
C ASP A 714 18.76 23.29 3.03
N SER A 715 19.24 24.02 2.02
CA SER A 715 19.59 25.43 2.05
C SER A 715 18.57 26.27 1.27
N ALA A 716 18.61 27.60 1.42
CA ALA A 716 17.76 28.51 0.64
C ALA A 716 18.34 28.78 -0.78
N GLY A 717 18.72 27.72 -1.48
CA GLY A 717 19.35 27.73 -2.80
C GLY A 717 19.43 26.32 -3.38
N ASN A 718 19.79 26.19 -4.66
CA ASN A 718 19.73 24.91 -5.38
C ASN A 718 20.56 23.80 -4.69
N ASP A 719 19.85 22.75 -4.27
CA ASP A 719 20.39 21.59 -3.57
C ASP A 719 20.23 20.29 -4.38
N THR A 720 21.04 19.28 -4.04
CA THR A 720 21.02 17.97 -4.70
C THR A 720 21.12 16.86 -3.66
N PHE A 721 20.09 16.00 -3.62
CA PHE A 721 20.04 14.76 -2.86
C PHE A 721 20.40 13.58 -3.77
N THR A 722 21.22 12.65 -3.28
CA THR A 722 21.54 11.41 -3.99
C THR A 722 21.57 10.24 -3.02
N ALA A 723 20.81 9.19 -3.34
CA ALA A 723 20.51 8.09 -2.45
C ALA A 723 20.79 6.72 -3.09
N TRP A 724 21.38 5.85 -2.28
CA TRP A 724 21.62 4.42 -2.51
C TRP A 724 21.20 3.66 -1.25
N ALA A 725 21.09 2.33 -1.30
CA ALA A 725 20.78 1.55 -0.10
C ALA A 725 21.85 1.63 1.02
N ASP A 726 23.13 1.89 0.69
CA ASP A 726 24.21 2.00 1.69
C ASP A 726 24.42 3.43 2.23
N ARG A 727 23.94 4.45 1.51
CA ARG A 727 24.22 5.86 1.83
C ARG A 727 23.29 6.85 1.13
N VAL A 728 23.15 8.02 1.75
CA VAL A 728 22.61 9.22 1.13
C VAL A 728 23.57 10.39 1.27
N VAL A 729 23.49 11.34 0.33
CA VAL A 729 24.24 12.60 0.37
C VAL A 729 23.31 13.74 -0.05
N LEU A 730 23.28 14.82 0.74
CA LEU A 730 22.67 16.11 0.38
C LEU A 730 23.79 17.16 0.24
N THR A 731 23.86 17.82 -0.91
CA THR A 731 24.90 18.82 -1.21
C THR A 731 24.33 20.09 -1.80
N GLY A 732 24.90 21.23 -1.41
CA GLY A 732 24.57 22.53 -1.98
C GLY A 732 25.74 23.52 -1.93
N ALA A 733 25.41 24.81 -1.95
CA ALA A 733 26.37 25.90 -2.05
C ALA A 733 27.21 26.06 -0.76
N GLY A 734 28.28 25.27 -0.65
CA GLY A 734 29.27 25.35 0.44
C GLY A 734 29.07 24.37 1.58
N TYR A 735 28.22 23.33 1.42
CA TYR A 735 28.08 22.27 2.41
C TYR A 735 27.88 20.88 1.78
N THR A 736 28.13 19.84 2.56
CA THR A 736 27.90 18.43 2.20
C THR A 736 27.52 17.63 3.45
N ASN A 737 26.32 17.06 3.42
CA ASN A 737 25.75 16.21 4.46
C ASN A 737 25.64 14.78 3.93
N GLU A 738 26.55 13.89 4.34
CA GLU A 738 26.51 12.46 4.02
C GLU A 738 26.01 11.66 5.23
N ALA A 739 25.15 10.68 4.99
CA ALA A 739 24.74 9.68 5.98
C ALA A 739 24.87 8.27 5.37
N ARG A 740 25.50 7.32 6.08
CA ARG A 740 25.70 5.94 5.61
C ARG A 740 25.21 4.92 6.62
N ASP A 741 24.96 3.70 6.17
CA ASP A 741 24.66 2.58 7.07
C ASP A 741 23.43 2.93 7.97
N PHE A 742 22.40 3.56 7.39
CA PHE A 742 21.12 3.96 8.02
C PHE A 742 19.96 3.29 7.28
N ASP A 743 19.09 2.58 7.99
CA ASP A 743 17.93 1.87 7.41
C ASP A 743 16.88 2.84 6.83
N ASN A 744 16.75 4.03 7.42
CA ASN A 744 15.80 5.07 6.99
C ASN A 744 16.53 6.41 6.78
N ALA A 745 16.48 6.95 5.56
CA ALA A 745 17.01 8.27 5.26
C ALA A 745 15.93 9.17 4.64
N LYS A 746 15.75 10.38 5.18
CA LYS A 746 14.72 11.34 4.76
C LYS A 746 15.36 12.71 4.50
N ALA A 747 15.22 13.22 3.27
CA ALA A 747 15.66 14.56 2.90
C ALA A 747 14.46 15.50 2.72
N PHE A 748 14.62 16.76 3.16
CA PHE A 748 13.59 17.78 3.14
C PHE A 748 14.10 19.04 2.42
N ALA A 749 13.45 19.40 1.31
CA ALA A 749 13.59 20.68 0.63
C ALA A 749 12.47 21.63 1.10
N THR A 750 12.82 22.58 1.96
CA THR A 750 11.90 23.40 2.75
C THR A 750 12.36 24.85 2.98
N ALA A 751 13.66 25.12 2.87
CA ALA A 751 14.24 26.45 2.80
C ALA A 751 14.18 27.02 1.37
N GLY A 752 14.21 26.13 0.37
CA GLY A 752 13.75 26.36 -1.01
C GLY A 752 14.82 26.88 -1.98
N GLY A 753 14.96 26.19 -3.10
CA GLY A 753 15.87 26.55 -4.19
C GLY A 753 15.26 26.23 -5.56
N SER A 754 15.83 25.23 -6.21
CA SER A 754 15.18 24.45 -7.27
C SER A 754 15.97 23.14 -7.35
N ASP A 755 15.39 22.13 -6.75
CA ASP A 755 16.12 21.13 -5.99
C ASP A 755 15.86 19.73 -6.55
N SER A 756 16.89 18.89 -6.56
CA SER A 756 16.84 17.60 -7.26
C SER A 756 17.23 16.41 -6.39
N ALA A 757 16.46 15.33 -6.48
CA ALA A 757 16.76 14.03 -5.90
C ALA A 757 17.23 13.04 -6.98
N THR A 758 18.07 12.08 -6.60
CA THR A 758 18.46 10.95 -7.46
C THR A 758 18.56 9.67 -6.64
N PHE A 759 17.88 8.61 -7.08
CA PHE A 759 17.79 7.34 -6.38
C PHE A 759 18.38 6.20 -7.23
N TYR A 760 19.02 5.23 -6.56
CA TYR A 760 19.61 4.04 -7.16
C TYR A 760 19.19 2.78 -6.39
N ASP A 761 18.91 1.75 -7.18
CA ASP A 761 18.46 0.41 -6.78
C ASP A 761 19.54 -0.48 -6.14
N THR A 762 19.12 -1.71 -5.85
CA THR A 762 19.90 -2.83 -5.32
C THR A 762 19.84 -4.02 -6.30
N ALA A 763 20.25 -5.21 -5.84
CA ALA A 763 20.09 -6.46 -6.60
C ALA A 763 18.93 -7.33 -6.04
N GLY A 764 17.99 -6.70 -5.33
CA GLY A 764 16.69 -7.25 -4.94
C GLY A 764 15.58 -6.55 -5.72
N ASN A 765 14.32 -6.82 -5.40
CA ASN A 765 13.19 -6.10 -5.98
C ASN A 765 12.99 -4.79 -5.23
N ASP A 766 13.08 -3.65 -5.93
CA ASP A 766 12.93 -2.32 -5.35
C ASP A 766 11.71 -1.58 -5.93
N VAL A 767 11.16 -0.64 -5.15
CA VAL A 767 10.03 0.21 -5.57
C VAL A 767 10.41 1.69 -5.50
N PHE A 768 10.04 2.43 -6.55
CA PHE A 768 10.17 3.88 -6.63
C PHE A 768 8.78 4.53 -6.70
N ILE A 769 8.45 5.34 -5.70
CA ILE A 769 7.10 5.93 -5.52
C ILE A 769 7.22 7.44 -5.50
N ALA A 770 6.54 8.14 -6.40
CA ALA A 770 6.62 9.60 -6.48
C ALA A 770 5.31 10.30 -6.84
N GLY A 771 5.20 11.55 -6.41
CA GLY A 771 4.12 12.47 -6.77
C GLY A 771 4.47 13.89 -6.32
N TRP A 772 3.53 14.81 -6.47
CA TRP A 772 3.77 16.26 -6.43
C TRP A 772 4.55 16.85 -5.23
N LEU A 773 4.59 16.15 -4.09
CA LEU A 773 5.31 16.58 -2.87
C LEU A 773 6.49 15.68 -2.49
N ARG A 774 6.53 14.42 -2.94
CA ARG A 774 7.42 13.39 -2.37
C ARG A 774 7.90 12.39 -3.41
N ALA A 775 9.13 11.92 -3.24
CA ALA A 775 9.70 10.80 -3.97
C ALA A 775 10.39 9.84 -2.98
N VAL A 776 10.18 8.54 -3.13
CA VAL A 776 10.67 7.48 -2.25
C VAL A 776 11.27 6.37 -3.09
N MET A 777 12.40 5.82 -2.68
CA MET A 777 12.86 4.51 -3.14
C MET A 777 13.10 3.61 -1.93
N ALA A 778 12.52 2.42 -1.94
CA ALA A 778 12.59 1.47 -0.84
C ALA A 778 12.75 0.03 -1.34
N GLY A 779 13.32 -0.80 -0.48
CA GLY A 779 13.58 -2.21 -0.75
C GLY A 779 14.02 -2.97 0.50
N ALA A 780 14.59 -4.16 0.31
CA ALA A 780 14.96 -5.04 1.41
C ALA A 780 16.05 -4.42 2.31
N GLY A 781 15.64 -3.85 3.44
CA GLY A 781 16.54 -3.28 4.46
C GLY A 781 16.94 -1.81 4.23
N TYR A 782 16.26 -1.06 3.35
CA TYR A 782 16.49 0.38 3.21
C TYR A 782 15.23 1.16 2.78
N PHE A 783 15.14 2.42 3.21
CA PHE A 783 14.06 3.34 2.87
C PHE A 783 14.62 4.77 2.67
N ASN A 784 14.65 5.24 1.42
CA ASN A 784 15.14 6.55 1.03
C ASN A 784 13.97 7.47 0.61
N TRP A 785 13.78 8.60 1.29
CA TRP A 785 12.68 9.55 1.11
C TRP A 785 13.21 10.95 0.79
N ALA A 786 12.58 11.65 -0.15
CA ALA A 786 12.83 13.05 -0.48
C ALA A 786 11.51 13.82 -0.56
N GLU A 787 11.41 14.94 0.13
CA GLU A 787 10.18 15.74 0.26
C GLU A 787 10.43 17.19 -0.17
N GLY A 788 9.54 17.76 -0.98
CA GLY A 788 9.61 19.15 -1.46
C GLY A 788 10.56 19.41 -2.65
N PHE A 789 11.24 18.40 -3.18
CA PHE A 789 12.18 18.53 -4.30
C PHE A 789 11.43 18.67 -5.64
N ASP A 790 11.73 19.72 -6.44
CA ASP A 790 11.10 19.97 -7.74
C ASP A 790 11.33 18.85 -8.77
N ALA A 791 12.42 18.08 -8.63
CA ALA A 791 12.76 17.02 -9.57
C ALA A 791 13.31 15.76 -8.88
N SER A 792 13.01 14.59 -9.46
CA SER A 792 13.65 13.33 -9.05
C SER A 792 13.99 12.42 -10.22
N VAL A 793 15.14 11.76 -10.15
CA VAL A 793 15.57 10.72 -11.11
C VAL A 793 15.70 9.40 -10.37
N ALA A 794 15.23 8.30 -10.95
CA ALA A 794 15.36 6.96 -10.38
C ALA A 794 15.99 5.99 -11.38
N HIS A 795 16.87 5.12 -10.87
CA HIS A 795 17.64 4.18 -11.67
C HIS A 795 17.50 2.76 -11.11
N ALA A 796 16.90 1.87 -11.91
CA ALA A 796 17.01 0.42 -11.81
C ALA A 796 18.13 -0.05 -12.76
N THR A 797 19.23 -0.58 -12.20
CA THR A 797 20.52 -0.82 -12.87
C THR A 797 21.38 -1.93 -12.24
N ALA A 798 21.20 -2.23 -10.96
CA ALA A 798 21.78 -3.37 -10.25
C ALA A 798 20.86 -4.61 -10.35
N GLY A 799 19.53 -4.39 -10.44
CA GLY A 799 18.53 -5.24 -11.07
C GLY A 799 17.83 -6.27 -10.16
N GLY A 800 16.50 -6.27 -10.22
CA GLY A 800 15.63 -7.27 -9.58
C GLY A 800 14.40 -7.60 -10.42
N TYR A 801 13.24 -7.13 -9.94
CA TYR A 801 12.02 -6.95 -10.72
C TYR A 801 11.35 -5.72 -10.14
N ASP A 802 11.64 -4.58 -10.77
CA ASP A 802 11.59 -3.30 -10.11
C ASP A 802 10.38 -2.49 -10.59
N SER A 803 9.79 -1.73 -9.67
CA SER A 803 8.49 -1.10 -9.91
C SER A 803 8.45 0.41 -9.64
N VAL A 804 7.62 1.12 -10.39
CA VAL A 804 7.38 2.56 -10.30
C VAL A 804 5.91 2.83 -10.05
N GLU A 805 5.62 3.68 -9.06
CA GLU A 805 4.27 4.21 -8.81
C GLU A 805 4.27 5.74 -8.86
N TYR A 806 3.36 6.31 -9.65
CA TYR A 806 3.22 7.75 -9.83
C TYR A 806 1.83 8.26 -9.44
N TYR A 807 1.77 9.33 -8.65
CA TYR A 807 0.53 9.93 -8.13
C TYR A 807 0.40 11.41 -8.51
N ASP A 808 -0.75 11.77 -9.04
CA ASP A 808 -1.08 13.09 -9.57
C ASP A 808 -1.23 14.21 -8.51
N SER A 809 -1.32 15.43 -9.03
CA SER A 809 -1.71 16.65 -8.32
C SER A 809 -3.14 17.06 -8.69
N ALA A 810 -3.71 18.05 -7.99
CA ALA A 810 -4.98 18.66 -8.37
C ALA A 810 -4.84 19.66 -9.54
N GLY A 811 -4.09 19.26 -10.57
CA GLY A 811 -3.69 20.07 -11.72
C GLY A 811 -3.32 19.19 -12.92
N ASN A 812 -3.13 19.80 -14.09
CA ASN A 812 -2.85 19.08 -15.33
C ASN A 812 -1.46 18.41 -15.33
N ASP A 813 -1.44 17.08 -15.28
CA ASP A 813 -0.21 16.29 -15.20
C ASP A 813 -0.05 15.35 -16.42
N VAL A 814 1.22 15.03 -16.73
CA VAL A 814 1.60 14.33 -17.96
C VAL A 814 2.51 13.14 -17.67
N LEU A 815 2.09 11.96 -18.11
CA LEU A 815 2.90 10.75 -18.16
C LEU A 815 3.45 10.54 -19.58
N THR A 816 4.72 10.15 -19.70
CA THR A 816 5.26 9.62 -20.95
C THR A 816 6.16 8.43 -20.69
N ALA A 817 5.83 7.29 -21.31
CA ALA A 817 6.42 5.99 -21.03
C ALA A 817 6.98 5.32 -22.30
N TRP A 818 8.16 4.72 -22.14
CA TRP A 818 8.87 3.87 -23.09
C TRP A 818 9.15 2.51 -22.44
N SER A 819 9.70 1.54 -23.18
CA SER A 819 10.03 0.22 -22.64
C SER A 819 11.17 0.20 -21.61
N ASP A 820 11.96 1.27 -21.48
CA ASP A 820 13.11 1.37 -20.57
C ASP A 820 13.10 2.61 -19.66
N ARG A 821 12.08 3.48 -19.78
CA ARG A 821 12.03 4.79 -19.11
C ARG A 821 10.60 5.31 -19.02
N VAL A 822 10.26 5.95 -17.89
CA VAL A 822 9.03 6.71 -17.73
C VAL A 822 9.30 8.07 -17.07
N THR A 823 8.73 9.12 -17.64
CA THR A 823 8.69 10.46 -17.04
C THR A 823 7.27 10.82 -16.64
N PHE A 824 7.10 11.36 -15.43
CA PHE A 824 5.84 11.91 -14.95
C PHE A 824 6.06 13.32 -14.42
N SER A 825 5.31 14.31 -14.89
CA SER A 825 5.58 15.73 -14.62
C SER A 825 4.32 16.57 -14.59
N GLY A 826 4.33 17.58 -13.72
CA GLY A 826 3.18 18.44 -13.46
C GLY A 826 3.56 19.88 -13.10
N THR A 827 2.64 20.60 -12.48
CA THR A 827 2.89 21.98 -12.04
C THR A 827 3.72 22.01 -10.76
N GLY A 828 5.04 22.04 -10.92
CA GLY A 828 6.01 22.17 -9.82
C GLY A 828 6.78 20.90 -9.47
N PHE A 829 6.59 19.81 -10.22
CA PHE A 829 7.33 18.55 -10.03
C PHE A 829 7.67 17.88 -11.37
N SER A 830 8.78 17.13 -11.41
CA SER A 830 9.19 16.36 -12.59
C SER A 830 10.01 15.12 -12.20
N HIS A 831 9.51 13.93 -12.53
CA HIS A 831 10.12 12.64 -12.22
C HIS A 831 10.59 11.91 -13.49
N ASP A 832 11.71 11.17 -13.39
CA ASP A 832 12.35 10.43 -14.50
C ASP A 832 12.90 9.08 -14.00
N ALA A 833 12.12 8.02 -14.12
CA ALA A 833 12.47 6.65 -13.73
C ALA A 833 12.98 5.85 -14.93
N ARG A 834 14.03 5.04 -14.75
CA ARG A 834 14.70 4.31 -15.84
C ARG A 834 15.11 2.90 -15.42
N GLY A 835 14.88 1.93 -16.30
CA GLY A 835 15.26 0.52 -16.14
C GLY A 835 14.21 -0.41 -15.50
N PHE A 836 13.13 0.13 -14.95
CA PHE A 836 12.11 -0.61 -14.20
C PHE A 836 11.19 -1.43 -15.12
N GLU A 837 10.90 -2.68 -14.77
CA GLU A 837 10.02 -3.56 -15.54
C GLU A 837 8.52 -3.23 -15.41
N ARG A 838 8.09 -2.57 -14.32
CA ARG A 838 6.68 -2.22 -14.10
C ARG A 838 6.51 -0.75 -13.73
N THR A 839 5.60 -0.06 -14.39
CA THR A 839 5.13 1.28 -14.00
C THR A 839 3.61 1.29 -13.88
N LYS A 840 3.09 1.89 -12.81
CA LYS A 840 1.68 2.28 -12.68
C LYS A 840 1.58 3.76 -12.32
N ALA A 841 0.76 4.51 -13.03
CA ALA A 841 0.47 5.91 -12.73
C ALA A 841 -1.02 6.10 -12.46
N PHE A 842 -1.36 6.96 -11.51
CA PHE A 842 -2.71 7.22 -11.05
C PHE A 842 -3.07 8.71 -11.22
N ALA A 843 -4.21 8.98 -11.85
CA ALA A 843 -4.86 10.29 -11.88
C ALA A 843 -6.17 10.23 -11.05
N THR A 844 -6.19 10.92 -9.91
CA THR A 844 -7.20 10.79 -8.84
C THR A 844 -7.46 12.09 -8.07
N ALA A 845 -6.44 12.95 -7.92
CA ALA A 845 -6.57 14.29 -7.35
C ALA A 845 -7.18 15.29 -8.36
N GLY A 846 -6.99 15.04 -9.65
CA GLY A 846 -7.81 15.54 -10.76
C GLY A 846 -7.29 16.80 -11.44
N GLY A 847 -7.06 16.70 -12.75
CA GLY A 847 -6.66 17.80 -13.63
C GLY A 847 -7.42 17.79 -14.96
N VAL A 848 -6.65 17.69 -16.05
CA VAL A 848 -7.09 17.12 -17.34
C VAL A 848 -5.83 16.47 -17.89
N ASP A 849 -5.73 15.16 -17.70
CA ASP A 849 -4.45 14.49 -17.55
C ASP A 849 -4.16 13.57 -18.74
N GLN A 850 -2.88 13.51 -19.14
CA GLN A 850 -2.49 12.86 -20.39
C GLN A 850 -1.36 11.84 -20.19
N ALA A 851 -1.62 10.59 -20.59
CA ALA A 851 -0.56 9.59 -20.77
C ALA A 851 -0.15 9.45 -22.25
N THR A 852 1.14 9.26 -22.49
CA THR A 852 1.67 8.88 -23.80
C THR A 852 2.56 7.64 -23.68
N PHE A 853 2.30 6.62 -24.49
CA PHE A 853 3.04 5.36 -24.51
C PHE A 853 3.76 5.17 -25.84
N TYR A 854 4.98 4.64 -25.79
CA TYR A 854 5.79 4.23 -26.94
C TYR A 854 6.21 2.77 -26.81
N ASP A 855 6.15 2.07 -27.94
CA ASP A 855 6.52 0.67 -28.10
C ASP A 855 8.03 0.39 -27.99
N SER A 856 8.34 -0.90 -27.94
CA SER A 856 9.69 -1.45 -28.08
C SER A 856 9.96 -1.87 -29.54
N ALA A 857 10.96 -2.74 -29.76
CA ALA A 857 11.16 -3.45 -31.03
C ALA A 857 10.76 -4.95 -30.93
N GLY A 858 9.87 -5.26 -29.97
CA GLY A 858 9.24 -6.56 -29.76
C GLY A 858 7.91 -6.66 -30.51
N ASN A 859 7.01 -7.55 -30.07
CA ASN A 859 5.59 -7.46 -30.45
C ASN A 859 4.83 -7.01 -29.20
N ASP A 860 4.22 -5.83 -29.24
CA ASP A 860 3.65 -5.20 -28.05
C ASP A 860 2.12 -5.09 -28.12
N LEU A 861 1.50 -4.96 -26.94
CA LEU A 861 0.05 -4.94 -26.76
C LEU A 861 -0.35 -3.70 -25.96
N TYR A 862 -1.20 -2.88 -26.59
CA TYR A 862 -1.89 -1.76 -25.98
C TYR A 862 -3.32 -2.17 -25.61
N ILE A 863 -3.70 -2.03 -24.34
CA ILE A 863 -5.06 -2.26 -23.84
C ILE A 863 -5.57 -0.94 -23.28
N ALA A 864 -6.75 -0.49 -23.65
CA ALA A 864 -7.36 0.66 -22.98
C ALA A 864 -8.90 0.59 -22.88
N GLY A 865 -9.43 1.16 -21.82
CA GLY A 865 -10.86 1.29 -21.57
C GLY A 865 -11.14 2.41 -20.56
N ASN A 866 -12.38 2.52 -20.11
CA ASN A 866 -12.89 3.68 -19.37
C ASN A 866 -12.18 4.02 -18.03
N LEU A 867 -11.37 3.11 -17.47
CA LEU A 867 -10.62 3.32 -16.23
C LEU A 867 -9.09 3.45 -16.44
N ARG A 868 -8.52 2.87 -17.52
CA ARG A 868 -7.05 2.80 -17.68
C ARG A 868 -6.60 2.52 -19.12
N GLY A 869 -5.36 2.93 -19.41
CA GLY A 869 -4.57 2.49 -20.55
C GLY A 869 -3.29 1.77 -20.10
N ILE A 870 -2.94 0.66 -20.76
CA ILE A 870 -1.77 -0.18 -20.50
C ILE A 870 -1.05 -0.42 -21.82
N LEU A 871 0.27 -0.15 -21.90
CA LEU A 871 1.14 -0.69 -22.94
C LEU A 871 2.12 -1.68 -22.31
N THR A 872 2.16 -2.91 -22.82
CA THR A 872 3.04 -3.97 -22.32
C THR A 872 3.68 -4.76 -23.45
N GLY A 873 4.88 -5.28 -23.17
CA GLY A 873 5.69 -6.03 -24.10
C GLY A 873 6.69 -6.95 -23.40
N ALA A 874 7.70 -7.40 -24.13
CA ALA A 874 8.71 -8.32 -23.60
C ALA A 874 9.66 -7.60 -22.61
N GLY A 875 9.32 -7.64 -21.33
CA GLY A 875 10.12 -7.08 -20.23
C GLY A 875 9.64 -5.73 -19.70
N PHE A 876 8.46 -5.23 -20.12
CA PHE A 876 7.90 -3.99 -19.57
C PHE A 876 6.37 -4.02 -19.46
N TRP A 877 5.84 -3.32 -18.46
CA TRP A 877 4.41 -3.06 -18.25
C TRP A 877 4.24 -1.59 -17.83
N ASN A 878 3.64 -0.77 -18.69
CA ASN A 878 3.39 0.64 -18.42
C ASN A 878 1.87 0.89 -18.35
N GLU A 879 1.36 1.29 -17.19
CA GLU A 879 -0.06 1.46 -16.91
C GLU A 879 -0.37 2.89 -16.42
N ALA A 880 -1.48 3.45 -16.91
CA ALA A 880 -2.01 4.75 -16.49
C ALA A 880 -3.52 4.61 -16.20
N GLU A 881 -3.91 4.85 -14.95
CA GLU A 881 -5.27 4.70 -14.42
C GLU A 881 -5.88 6.06 -14.07
N GLY A 882 -7.13 6.30 -14.46
CA GLY A 882 -7.87 7.54 -14.21
C GLY A 882 -7.64 8.71 -15.20
N PHE A 883 -6.62 8.65 -16.05
CA PHE A 883 -6.25 9.73 -16.98
C PHE A 883 -7.33 10.02 -18.05
N ASP A 884 -7.73 11.28 -18.23
CA ASP A 884 -8.72 11.73 -19.24
C ASP A 884 -8.37 11.29 -20.67
N SER A 885 -7.07 11.23 -20.98
CA SER A 885 -6.62 10.88 -22.32
C SER A 885 -5.33 10.08 -22.36
N THR A 886 -5.27 9.14 -23.31
CA THR A 886 -4.09 8.29 -23.51
C THR A 886 -3.76 8.17 -25.00
N VAL A 887 -2.47 8.25 -25.34
CA VAL A 887 -1.99 8.14 -26.74
C VAL A 887 -0.92 7.07 -26.81
N ALA A 888 -1.07 6.08 -27.69
CA ALA A 888 -0.09 5.01 -27.89
C ALA A 888 0.50 5.03 -29.30
N TYR A 889 1.81 4.81 -29.41
CA TYR A 889 2.55 4.79 -30.66
C TYR A 889 3.29 3.45 -30.84
N ALA A 890 3.01 2.77 -31.95
CA ALA A 890 3.85 1.72 -32.52
C ALA A 890 4.78 2.32 -33.58
N THR A 891 6.08 2.29 -33.32
CA THR A 891 7.15 3.04 -34.00
C THR A 891 8.54 2.40 -33.91
N GLY A 892 8.85 1.64 -32.85
CA GLY A 892 10.02 0.76 -32.75
C GLY A 892 9.86 -0.53 -33.56
N GLY A 893 8.62 -1.04 -33.62
CA GLY A 893 8.10 -1.93 -34.67
C GLY A 893 8.15 -3.42 -34.36
N GLY A 894 7.00 -4.08 -34.55
CA GLY A 894 6.79 -5.49 -34.27
C GLY A 894 5.75 -6.16 -35.18
N VAL A 895 4.67 -6.62 -34.55
CA VAL A 895 3.36 -6.95 -35.13
C VAL A 895 2.34 -6.67 -34.03
N ASP A 896 2.04 -5.39 -33.87
CA ASP A 896 1.60 -4.79 -32.62
C ASP A 896 0.08 -4.67 -32.57
N ARG A 897 -0.48 -4.63 -31.36
CA ARG A 897 -1.91 -4.82 -31.15
C ARG A 897 -2.54 -3.79 -30.23
N VAL A 898 -3.80 -3.50 -30.50
CA VAL A 898 -4.68 -2.66 -29.69
C VAL A 898 -5.92 -3.45 -29.31
N GLU A 899 -6.25 -3.51 -28.02
CA GLU A 899 -7.54 -3.94 -27.51
C GLU A 899 -8.24 -2.76 -26.80
N PHE A 900 -9.36 -2.31 -27.36
CA PHE A 900 -10.20 -1.28 -26.76
C PHE A 900 -11.45 -1.90 -26.12
N TYR A 901 -11.80 -1.41 -24.93
CA TYR A 901 -12.99 -1.81 -24.18
C TYR A 901 -13.84 -0.56 -23.90
N ASP A 902 -15.16 -0.67 -24.06
CA ASP A 902 -16.13 0.41 -23.83
C ASP A 902 -16.40 0.68 -22.34
N SER A 903 -17.35 1.56 -22.06
CA SER A 903 -17.94 1.74 -20.72
C SER A 903 -19.37 1.17 -20.70
N THR A 904 -20.28 1.77 -19.93
CA THR A 904 -21.73 1.53 -20.06
C THR A 904 -22.43 2.75 -20.68
N GLY A 905 -21.73 3.45 -21.57
CA GLY A 905 -22.08 4.74 -22.16
C GLY A 905 -22.38 4.63 -23.65
N ASP A 906 -22.40 5.77 -24.37
CA ASP A 906 -22.50 5.79 -25.84
C ASP A 906 -21.10 6.07 -26.41
N GLU A 907 -20.35 5.02 -26.77
CA GLU A 907 -18.96 5.17 -27.23
C GLU A 907 -18.83 5.27 -28.75
N THR A 908 -17.79 5.99 -29.22
CA THR A 908 -17.46 6.11 -30.65
C THR A 908 -16.04 5.64 -30.94
N VAL A 909 -15.92 4.61 -31.79
CA VAL A 909 -14.66 4.17 -32.41
C VAL A 909 -14.49 4.82 -33.78
N SER A 910 -13.26 5.20 -34.13
CA SER A 910 -12.89 5.64 -35.49
C SER A 910 -11.54 5.06 -35.89
N ALA A 911 -11.49 4.33 -37.00
CA ALA A 911 -10.37 3.49 -37.40
C ALA A 911 -9.93 3.75 -38.85
N TRP A 912 -8.64 4.04 -39.03
CA TRP A 912 -7.92 4.25 -40.28
C TRP A 912 -6.86 3.15 -40.46
N SER A 913 -6.13 3.14 -41.59
CA SER A 913 -5.06 2.17 -41.85
C SER A 913 -3.84 2.27 -40.93
N ASP A 914 -3.66 3.40 -40.24
CA ASP A 914 -2.49 3.71 -39.38
C ASP A 914 -2.88 4.23 -37.97
N ARG A 915 -4.17 4.27 -37.64
CA ARG A 915 -4.67 4.88 -36.39
C ARG A 915 -6.05 4.36 -36.02
N THR A 916 -6.29 4.09 -34.74
CA THR A 916 -7.64 3.87 -34.19
C THR A 916 -7.83 4.67 -32.90
N THR A 917 -8.97 5.35 -32.79
CA THR A 917 -9.38 6.07 -31.59
C THR A 917 -10.67 5.50 -31.01
N ILE A 918 -10.80 5.44 -29.70
CA ILE A 918 -12.07 5.29 -28.99
C ILE A 918 -12.30 6.52 -28.11
N VAL A 919 -13.52 7.05 -28.13
CA VAL A 919 -13.92 8.21 -27.32
C VAL A 919 -15.26 7.91 -26.66
N GLY A 920 -15.30 8.11 -25.34
CA GLY A 920 -16.50 7.94 -24.52
C GLY A 920 -16.76 9.13 -23.61
N THR A 921 -17.64 8.96 -22.63
CA THR A 921 -17.87 10.00 -21.61
C THR A 921 -16.77 9.96 -20.56
N GLY A 922 -15.87 10.96 -20.59
CA GLY A 922 -14.80 11.14 -19.61
C GLY A 922 -13.46 10.49 -19.97
N PHE A 923 -13.33 9.84 -21.14
CA PHE A 923 -12.07 9.27 -21.60
C PHE A 923 -11.91 9.35 -23.13
N ALA A 924 -10.66 9.47 -23.60
CA ALA A 924 -10.32 9.41 -25.02
C ALA A 924 -8.96 8.74 -25.26
N HIS A 925 -8.95 7.66 -26.04
CA HIS A 925 -7.75 6.86 -26.32
C HIS A 925 -7.40 6.91 -27.83
N ASP A 926 -6.12 7.08 -28.16
CA ASP A 926 -5.63 7.29 -29.53
C ASP A 926 -4.40 6.42 -29.83
N ALA A 927 -4.61 5.28 -30.50
CA ALA A 927 -3.55 4.34 -30.85
C ALA A 927 -3.11 4.54 -32.31
N ARG A 928 -1.80 4.56 -32.57
CA ARG A 928 -1.20 4.89 -33.88
C ARG A 928 -0.08 3.93 -34.25
N GLY A 929 -0.01 3.54 -35.52
CA GLY A 929 1.00 2.65 -36.10
C GLY A 929 0.70 1.14 -36.01
N PHE A 930 -0.13 0.72 -35.07
CA PHE A 930 -0.44 -0.70 -34.80
C PHE A 930 -1.13 -1.40 -35.99
N GLU A 931 -0.66 -2.59 -36.38
CA GLU A 931 -1.25 -3.33 -37.51
C GLU A 931 -2.60 -3.99 -37.18
N ARG A 932 -2.96 -4.11 -35.89
CA ARG A 932 -4.20 -4.79 -35.47
C ARG A 932 -4.92 -4.05 -34.35
N THR A 933 -6.16 -3.64 -34.59
CA THR A 933 -7.06 -3.15 -33.54
C THR A 933 -8.23 -4.12 -33.35
N THR A 934 -8.66 -4.33 -32.12
CA THR A 934 -9.95 -4.96 -31.78
C THR A 934 -10.65 -4.12 -30.72
N SER A 935 -11.87 -3.68 -30.98
CA SER A 935 -12.69 -2.95 -29.98
C SER A 935 -13.90 -3.79 -29.56
N PHE A 936 -14.16 -3.85 -28.26
CA PHE A 936 -15.29 -4.56 -27.66
C PHE A 936 -16.31 -3.58 -27.10
N ALA A 937 -17.58 -3.75 -27.46
CA ALA A 937 -18.73 -3.09 -26.85
C ALA A 937 -19.52 -4.07 -25.97
N SER A 938 -20.15 -3.56 -24.94
CA SER A 938 -20.81 -4.31 -23.86
C SER A 938 -22.24 -3.81 -23.58
N SER A 939 -22.44 -2.50 -23.41
CA SER A 939 -23.79 -1.92 -23.32
C SER A 939 -23.80 -0.40 -23.52
N GLY A 940 -24.33 0.04 -24.65
CA GLY A 940 -24.44 1.44 -25.03
C GLY A 940 -25.43 1.70 -26.15
N TYR A 941 -25.17 2.74 -26.93
CA TYR A 941 -25.51 2.79 -28.36
C TYR A 941 -24.24 3.11 -29.17
N ASP A 942 -23.48 2.08 -29.51
CA ASP A 942 -22.08 2.24 -29.87
C ASP A 942 -21.85 2.36 -31.37
N VAL A 943 -20.95 3.27 -31.77
CA VAL A 943 -20.72 3.65 -33.17
C VAL A 943 -19.26 3.45 -33.59
N ALA A 944 -19.01 2.50 -34.49
CA ALA A 944 -17.71 2.34 -35.15
C ALA A 944 -17.70 2.98 -36.55
N ASN A 945 -16.70 3.82 -36.83
CA ASN A 945 -16.43 4.37 -38.15
C ASN A 945 -15.11 3.80 -38.68
N PHE A 946 -15.11 3.28 -39.91
CA PHE A 946 -13.93 2.76 -40.59
C PHE A 946 -13.65 3.56 -41.86
N TYR A 947 -12.37 3.75 -42.16
CA TYR A 947 -11.88 4.46 -43.35
C TYR A 947 -10.90 3.59 -44.14
N ASP A 948 -10.89 3.78 -45.45
CA ASP A 948 -10.02 3.07 -46.39
C ASP A 948 -8.58 3.59 -46.40
N SER A 949 -7.71 2.78 -46.99
CA SER A 949 -6.37 3.12 -47.45
C SER A 949 -6.39 3.43 -48.96
N ALA A 950 -5.24 3.79 -49.53
CA ALA A 950 -5.08 3.90 -50.99
C ALA A 950 -4.71 2.55 -51.65
N GLY A 951 -5.11 1.44 -51.02
CA GLY A 951 -4.95 0.06 -51.50
C GLY A 951 -6.31 -0.60 -51.74
N ASN A 952 -6.34 -1.91 -51.96
CA ASN A 952 -7.60 -2.65 -52.03
C ASN A 952 -8.00 -3.14 -50.64
N ASP A 953 -9.11 -2.64 -50.11
CA ASP A 953 -9.55 -2.95 -48.75
C ASP A 953 -10.84 -3.79 -48.71
N THR A 954 -11.01 -4.53 -47.61
CA THR A 954 -12.15 -5.43 -47.41
C THR A 954 -12.87 -5.12 -46.10
N PHE A 955 -14.16 -4.82 -46.20
CA PHE A 955 -15.08 -4.65 -45.07
C PHE A 955 -15.97 -5.89 -44.94
N THR A 956 -15.93 -6.58 -43.80
CA THR A 956 -16.73 -7.77 -43.50
C THR A 956 -17.57 -7.54 -42.26
N ALA A 957 -18.89 -7.44 -42.43
CA ALA A 957 -19.83 -7.18 -41.35
C ALA A 957 -20.73 -8.38 -41.03
N ARG A 958 -20.66 -8.85 -39.79
CA ARG A 958 -21.57 -9.84 -39.19
C ARG A 958 -22.32 -9.18 -38.04
N PRO A 959 -23.52 -9.66 -37.64
CA PRO A 959 -24.40 -8.97 -36.66
C PRO A 959 -23.83 -8.69 -35.27
N THR A 960 -22.63 -9.16 -34.94
CA THR A 960 -21.93 -8.95 -33.65
C THR A 960 -20.41 -8.73 -33.81
N GLN A 961 -19.89 -8.71 -35.04
CA GLN A 961 -18.45 -8.67 -35.34
C GLN A 961 -18.23 -8.08 -36.73
N VAL A 962 -17.47 -6.98 -36.82
CA VAL A 962 -17.22 -6.25 -38.06
C VAL A 962 -15.73 -5.97 -38.19
N VAL A 963 -15.15 -6.31 -39.34
CA VAL A 963 -13.72 -6.17 -39.62
C VAL A 963 -13.53 -5.31 -40.88
N MET A 964 -12.64 -4.33 -40.83
CA MET A 964 -12.06 -3.71 -42.03
C MET A 964 -10.55 -3.96 -42.07
N SER A 965 -10.08 -4.56 -43.15
CA SER A 965 -8.69 -5.00 -43.30
C SER A 965 -8.14 -4.71 -44.69
N GLY A 966 -6.85 -4.38 -44.72
CA GLY A 966 -6.13 -3.99 -45.94
C GLY A 966 -4.70 -4.52 -45.99
N SER A 967 -3.89 -3.91 -46.86
CA SER A 967 -2.47 -4.26 -47.01
C SER A 967 -1.61 -3.77 -45.83
N GLY A 968 -1.65 -4.50 -44.72
CA GLY A 968 -0.81 -4.26 -43.55
C GLY A 968 -1.58 -3.86 -42.28
N TYR A 969 -2.90 -3.73 -42.35
CA TYR A 969 -3.74 -3.36 -41.20
C TYR A 969 -5.01 -4.22 -41.11
N SER A 970 -5.53 -4.39 -39.90
CA SER A 970 -6.80 -5.08 -39.63
C SER A 970 -7.46 -4.49 -38.39
N ASN A 971 -8.55 -3.76 -38.57
CA ASN A 971 -9.34 -3.18 -37.50
C ASN A 971 -10.66 -3.95 -37.34
N GLU A 972 -10.90 -4.47 -36.14
CA GLU A 972 -12.09 -5.24 -35.77
C GLU A 972 -12.89 -4.51 -34.69
N VAL A 973 -14.22 -4.59 -34.74
CA VAL A 973 -15.10 -4.25 -33.63
C VAL A 973 -16.11 -5.36 -33.37
N SER A 974 -16.46 -5.58 -32.10
CA SER A 974 -17.45 -6.58 -31.67
C SER A 974 -18.48 -5.95 -30.73
N GLY A 975 -19.75 -6.32 -30.89
CA GLY A 975 -20.89 -5.84 -30.07
C GLY A 975 -21.58 -4.56 -30.55
N PHE A 976 -20.90 -3.68 -31.28
CA PHE A 976 -21.38 -2.33 -31.67
C PHE A 976 -22.72 -2.32 -32.42
N ASP A 977 -23.70 -1.53 -31.94
CA ASP A 977 -25.00 -1.30 -32.58
C ASP A 977 -24.88 -0.81 -34.03
N LYS A 978 -23.91 0.09 -34.28
CA LYS A 978 -23.74 0.72 -35.59
C LYS A 978 -22.30 0.71 -36.06
N THR A 979 -22.09 0.25 -37.28
CA THR A 979 -20.77 0.29 -37.95
C THR A 979 -20.89 0.93 -39.33
N LYS A 980 -20.05 1.92 -39.64
CA LYS A 980 -20.00 2.55 -40.97
C LYS A 980 -18.58 2.49 -41.54
N ALA A 981 -18.40 1.88 -42.70
CA ALA A 981 -17.18 1.99 -43.50
C ALA A 981 -17.34 3.03 -44.63
N ILE A 982 -16.25 3.73 -44.95
CA ILE A 982 -16.17 4.78 -45.97
C ILE A 982 -14.94 4.52 -46.84
N SER A 983 -15.15 4.28 -48.13
CA SER A 983 -14.11 4.27 -49.18
C SER A 983 -14.13 5.58 -49.95
N VAL A 984 -12.98 6.28 -49.98
CA VAL A 984 -12.74 7.59 -50.62
C VAL A 984 -11.29 7.82 -51.02
N SER A 985 -10.35 7.06 -50.47
CA SER A 985 -8.90 7.11 -50.70
C SER A 985 -8.51 6.29 -51.95
N GLY A 986 -9.26 5.24 -52.25
CA GLY A 986 -9.37 4.62 -53.57
C GLY A 986 -8.54 3.36 -53.78
N GLY A 987 -9.20 2.33 -54.30
CA GLY A 987 -8.65 0.99 -54.47
C GLY A 987 -9.40 0.15 -55.49
N TYR A 988 -9.78 -1.05 -55.06
CA TYR A 988 -10.94 -1.79 -55.59
C TYR A 988 -11.52 -2.54 -54.40
N ASP A 989 -12.53 -1.94 -53.78
CA ASP A 989 -12.88 -2.23 -52.39
C ASP A 989 -14.14 -3.09 -52.28
N GLN A 990 -14.12 -4.02 -51.33
CA GLN A 990 -15.12 -5.07 -51.21
C GLN A 990 -15.82 -5.07 -49.84
N ALA A 991 -17.15 -4.99 -49.84
CA ALA A 991 -17.99 -5.07 -48.65
C ALA A 991 -18.79 -6.39 -48.63
N ALA A 992 -18.75 -7.13 -47.53
CA ALA A 992 -19.45 -8.39 -47.34
C ALA A 992 -20.32 -8.35 -46.07
N PHE A 993 -21.64 -8.46 -46.21
CA PHE A 993 -22.62 -8.38 -45.12
C PHE A 993 -23.27 -9.74 -44.86
N TYR A 994 -23.42 -10.14 -43.59
CA TYR A 994 -24.03 -11.41 -43.19
C TYR A 994 -25.25 -11.19 -42.29
N ASP A 995 -26.29 -11.99 -42.50
CA ASP A 995 -27.55 -11.95 -41.76
C ASP A 995 -27.48 -12.50 -40.33
N SER A 996 -28.55 -12.20 -39.59
CA SER A 996 -28.86 -12.74 -38.27
C SER A 996 -29.91 -13.86 -38.36
N LYS A 997 -30.44 -14.29 -37.22
CA LYS A 997 -31.58 -15.23 -37.16
C LYS A 997 -32.94 -14.51 -37.21
N GLY A 998 -32.94 -13.17 -37.12
CA GLY A 998 -34.11 -12.31 -37.25
C GLY A 998 -34.54 -12.14 -38.71
N ASN A 999 -35.47 -11.22 -38.98
CA ASN A 999 -35.79 -10.81 -40.35
C ASN A 999 -34.99 -9.54 -40.65
N ASP A 1000 -34.05 -9.61 -41.59
CA ASP A 1000 -33.12 -8.51 -41.85
C ASP A 1000 -33.37 -7.86 -43.23
N THR A 1001 -32.92 -6.62 -43.39
CA THR A 1001 -33.11 -5.86 -44.65
C THR A 1001 -31.79 -5.29 -45.16
N TYR A 1002 -31.50 -5.59 -46.42
CA TYR A 1002 -30.35 -5.07 -47.17
C TYR A 1002 -30.82 -3.96 -48.11
N TYR A 1003 -30.31 -2.75 -47.94
CA TYR A 1003 -30.50 -1.62 -48.85
C TYR A 1003 -29.20 -1.36 -49.60
N ALA A 1004 -29.22 -1.42 -50.94
CA ALA A 1004 -28.02 -1.30 -51.76
C ALA A 1004 -28.22 -0.31 -52.90
N GLY A 1005 -27.22 0.50 -53.20
CA GLY A 1005 -27.23 1.39 -54.35
C GLY A 1005 -25.84 1.95 -54.65
N TYR A 1006 -25.74 2.67 -55.76
CA TYR A 1006 -24.46 3.09 -56.39
C TYR A 1006 -23.51 3.96 -55.54
N VAL A 1007 -23.90 4.36 -54.32
CA VAL A 1007 -23.04 5.07 -53.34
C VAL A 1007 -22.92 4.32 -52.01
N ARG A 1008 -23.94 3.54 -51.63
CA ARG A 1008 -24.16 3.13 -50.23
C ARG A 1008 -24.87 1.79 -50.15
N SER A 1009 -24.33 0.88 -49.35
CA SER A 1009 -24.94 -0.39 -48.96
C SER A 1009 -25.14 -0.44 -47.45
N VAL A 1010 -26.27 -0.96 -46.99
CA VAL A 1010 -26.64 -1.10 -45.58
C VAL A 1010 -27.29 -2.46 -45.36
N LEU A 1011 -26.82 -3.25 -44.39
CA LEU A 1011 -27.58 -4.37 -43.82
C LEU A 1011 -27.99 -4.00 -42.39
N THR A 1012 -29.28 -4.12 -42.08
CA THR A 1012 -29.79 -3.85 -40.73
C THR A 1012 -30.82 -4.89 -40.31
N GLY A 1013 -30.86 -5.15 -39.00
CA GLY A 1013 -31.69 -6.17 -38.39
C GLY A 1013 -32.01 -5.87 -36.94
N GLY A 1014 -32.40 -6.90 -36.20
CA GLY A 1014 -32.71 -6.79 -34.77
C GLY A 1014 -31.46 -6.55 -33.92
N GLY A 1015 -31.11 -5.28 -33.69
CA GLY A 1015 -29.98 -4.86 -32.85
C GLY A 1015 -28.68 -4.58 -33.58
N PHE A 1016 -28.71 -4.31 -34.89
CA PHE A 1016 -27.52 -3.87 -35.63
C PHE A 1016 -27.82 -3.03 -36.89
N TRP A 1017 -26.89 -2.14 -37.24
CA TRP A 1017 -26.85 -1.36 -38.48
C TRP A 1017 -25.43 -1.35 -39.04
N HIS A 1018 -25.20 -2.11 -40.11
CA HIS A 1018 -23.92 -2.15 -40.81
C HIS A 1018 -24.03 -1.40 -42.15
N GLU A 1019 -23.09 -0.50 -42.42
CA GLU A 1019 -23.12 0.43 -43.55
C GLU A 1019 -21.76 0.51 -44.24
N ALA A 1020 -21.74 0.53 -45.57
CA ALA A 1020 -20.55 0.78 -46.38
C ALA A 1020 -20.88 1.84 -47.44
N GLU A 1021 -20.03 2.86 -47.58
CA GLU A 1021 -20.18 3.96 -48.54
C GLU A 1021 -18.94 4.01 -49.45
N GLY A 1022 -19.13 4.15 -50.77
CA GLY A 1022 -18.06 4.30 -51.78
C GLY A 1022 -17.51 3.00 -52.40
N PHE A 1023 -17.70 1.84 -51.77
CA PHE A 1023 -17.13 0.55 -52.18
C PHE A 1023 -17.56 0.07 -53.58
N ASP A 1024 -16.60 -0.34 -54.43
CA ASP A 1024 -16.84 -0.87 -55.78
C ASP A 1024 -17.75 -2.10 -55.82
N SER A 1025 -17.66 -2.97 -54.81
CA SER A 1025 -18.37 -4.25 -54.77
C SER A 1025 -18.95 -4.53 -53.39
N CYS A 1026 -20.28 -4.64 -53.30
CA CYS A 1026 -20.97 -5.04 -52.07
C CYS A 1026 -21.73 -6.35 -52.27
N VAL A 1027 -21.65 -7.28 -51.30
CA VAL A 1027 -22.42 -8.54 -51.31
C VAL A 1027 -23.05 -8.78 -49.94
N ALA A 1028 -24.35 -9.03 -49.90
CA ALA A 1028 -25.06 -9.49 -48.71
C ALA A 1028 -25.45 -10.97 -48.81
N PHE A 1029 -25.39 -11.69 -47.69
CA PHE A 1029 -25.70 -13.12 -47.60
C PHE A 1029 -26.80 -13.37 -46.55
N SER A 1030 -27.94 -13.92 -46.98
CA SER A 1030 -28.93 -14.59 -46.10
C SER A 1030 -28.54 -16.06 -45.94
N THR A 1031 -28.30 -16.50 -44.71
CA THR A 1031 -27.65 -17.78 -44.34
C THR A 1031 -28.03 -18.30 -42.95
N ALA A 1032 -28.44 -17.42 -42.03
CA ALA A 1032 -28.68 -17.70 -40.62
C ALA A 1032 -30.17 -17.83 -40.25
N GLY A 1033 -31.11 -17.29 -41.03
CA GLY A 1033 -32.54 -17.63 -40.85
C GLY A 1033 -33.57 -16.80 -41.62
N GLY A 1034 -34.30 -15.99 -40.85
CA GLY A 1034 -35.10 -14.86 -41.33
C GLY A 1034 -36.21 -15.04 -42.35
N ASN A 1035 -36.67 -13.90 -42.86
CA ASN A 1035 -37.57 -13.72 -43.99
C ASN A 1035 -37.11 -12.45 -44.74
N ASP A 1036 -35.85 -12.50 -45.16
CA ASP A 1036 -35.07 -11.30 -45.42
C ASP A 1036 -35.38 -10.68 -46.78
N SER A 1037 -35.23 -9.37 -46.85
CA SER A 1037 -35.46 -8.60 -48.08
C SER A 1037 -34.28 -7.73 -48.50
N ALA A 1038 -34.02 -7.69 -49.80
CA ALA A 1038 -33.04 -6.80 -50.42
C ALA A 1038 -33.73 -5.74 -51.30
N GLU A 1039 -33.26 -4.50 -51.21
CA GLU A 1039 -33.79 -3.32 -51.89
C GLU A 1039 -32.66 -2.56 -52.60
N PHE A 1040 -32.68 -2.58 -53.93
CA PHE A 1040 -31.62 -2.10 -54.83
C PHE A 1040 -32.03 -0.78 -55.50
N TYR A 1041 -31.13 0.20 -55.54
CA TYR A 1041 -31.36 1.54 -56.09
C TYR A 1041 -30.31 1.89 -57.16
N GLY A 1042 -30.79 2.06 -58.39
CA GLY A 1042 -29.98 2.42 -59.55
C GLY A 1042 -29.32 3.79 -59.46
N SER A 1043 -28.32 3.97 -60.31
CA SER A 1043 -27.67 5.23 -60.63
C SER A 1043 -28.51 6.05 -61.63
N ALA A 1044 -27.98 7.21 -62.05
CA ALA A 1044 -28.57 8.04 -63.10
C ALA A 1044 -27.97 7.75 -64.49
N GLY A 1045 -27.50 6.52 -64.72
CA GLY A 1045 -27.03 6.00 -66.01
C GLY A 1045 -27.33 4.51 -66.15
N ASP A 1046 -27.15 3.97 -67.35
CA ASP A 1046 -27.55 2.60 -67.73
C ASP A 1046 -27.08 1.50 -66.75
N ASP A 1047 -28.02 1.00 -65.95
CA ASP A 1047 -27.80 -0.08 -64.98
C ASP A 1047 -28.36 -1.43 -65.45
N ILE A 1048 -27.81 -2.53 -64.91
CA ILE A 1048 -28.32 -3.89 -65.11
C ILE A 1048 -28.67 -4.53 -63.76
N TYR A 1049 -29.93 -4.94 -63.61
CA TYR A 1049 -30.42 -5.76 -62.50
C TYR A 1049 -30.63 -7.20 -63.00
N SER A 1050 -29.96 -8.18 -62.39
CA SER A 1050 -30.11 -9.61 -62.73
C SER A 1050 -30.52 -10.43 -61.51
N ALA A 1051 -31.63 -11.15 -61.59
CA ALA A 1051 -32.22 -11.85 -60.44
C ALA A 1051 -32.64 -13.29 -60.75
N TRP A 1052 -32.20 -14.21 -59.90
CA TRP A 1052 -32.46 -15.65 -59.90
C TRP A 1052 -33.24 -16.04 -58.64
N SER A 1053 -33.76 -17.26 -58.58
CA SER A 1053 -34.45 -17.81 -57.40
C SER A 1053 -33.63 -17.85 -56.10
N ASN A 1054 -32.30 -17.67 -56.15
CA ASN A 1054 -31.42 -17.68 -54.97
C ASN A 1054 -30.41 -16.51 -54.88
N ARG A 1055 -30.46 -15.51 -55.78
CA ARG A 1055 -29.65 -14.28 -55.67
C ARG A 1055 -30.19 -13.18 -56.57
N ALA A 1056 -29.88 -11.92 -56.27
CA ALA A 1056 -30.02 -10.81 -57.23
C ALA A 1056 -28.82 -9.86 -57.17
N ASN A 1057 -28.46 -9.26 -58.30
CA ASN A 1057 -27.36 -8.31 -58.45
C ASN A 1057 -27.85 -7.07 -59.21
N LEU A 1058 -27.52 -5.87 -58.73
CA LEU A 1058 -27.60 -4.60 -59.46
C LEU A 1058 -26.17 -4.06 -59.68
N SER A 1059 -25.82 -3.83 -60.94
CA SER A 1059 -24.51 -3.31 -61.33
C SER A 1059 -24.62 -2.25 -62.43
N GLY A 1060 -23.78 -1.21 -62.33
CA GLY A 1060 -23.65 -0.14 -63.33
C GLY A 1060 -22.20 0.27 -63.54
N LEU A 1061 -21.96 1.50 -64.00
CA LEU A 1061 -20.60 1.99 -64.22
C LEU A 1061 -19.91 2.31 -62.87
N GLY A 1062 -18.97 1.46 -62.47
CA GLY A 1062 -18.14 1.67 -61.27
C GLY A 1062 -18.73 1.13 -59.97
N TYR A 1063 -19.81 0.33 -60.02
CA TYR A 1063 -20.35 -0.34 -58.83
C TYR A 1063 -21.05 -1.67 -59.17
N ALA A 1064 -20.99 -2.63 -58.25
CA ALA A 1064 -21.78 -3.85 -58.29
C ALA A 1064 -22.28 -4.24 -56.89
N THR A 1065 -23.56 -4.59 -56.78
CA THR A 1065 -24.21 -4.90 -55.50
C THR A 1065 -25.02 -6.19 -55.61
N GLU A 1066 -24.71 -7.21 -54.81
CA GLU A 1066 -25.38 -8.53 -54.85
C GLU A 1066 -26.02 -8.89 -53.51
N ALA A 1067 -27.12 -9.63 -53.54
CA ALA A 1067 -27.80 -10.20 -52.37
C ALA A 1067 -28.09 -11.68 -52.63
N GLN A 1068 -27.58 -12.58 -51.79
CA GLN A 1068 -27.72 -14.03 -51.92
C GLN A 1068 -28.71 -14.63 -50.92
N ASN A 1069 -29.56 -15.53 -51.41
CA ASN A 1069 -30.66 -16.25 -50.73
C ASN A 1069 -31.78 -15.40 -50.10
N PHE A 1070 -31.75 -14.07 -50.23
CA PHE A 1070 -32.84 -13.19 -49.79
C PHE A 1070 -34.17 -13.58 -50.46
N LYS A 1071 -35.21 -13.83 -49.66
CA LYS A 1071 -36.51 -14.34 -50.14
C LYS A 1071 -37.31 -13.32 -50.92
N LYS A 1072 -37.00 -12.04 -50.76
CA LYS A 1072 -37.58 -10.94 -51.54
C LYS A 1072 -36.46 -10.02 -52.01
N THR A 1073 -36.33 -9.80 -53.30
CA THR A 1073 -35.48 -8.73 -53.85
C THR A 1073 -36.34 -7.74 -54.61
N LYS A 1074 -36.03 -6.44 -54.50
CA LYS A 1074 -36.66 -5.39 -55.29
C LYS A 1074 -35.61 -4.42 -55.81
N ALA A 1075 -35.71 -4.01 -57.06
CA ALA A 1075 -34.88 -2.96 -57.64
C ALA A 1075 -35.72 -1.77 -58.14
N TRP A 1076 -35.14 -0.57 -58.04
CA TRP A 1076 -35.63 0.66 -58.68
C TRP A 1076 -34.59 1.21 -59.64
N SER A 1077 -35.02 1.61 -60.84
CA SER A 1077 -34.24 2.46 -61.75
C SER A 1077 -34.02 3.85 -61.13
N GLY A 1078 -32.78 4.35 -61.16
CA GLY A 1078 -32.47 5.76 -60.86
C GLY A 1078 -32.56 6.68 -62.09
N GLY A 1079 -32.64 6.08 -63.29
CA GLY A 1079 -32.84 6.74 -64.56
C GLY A 1079 -31.71 6.45 -65.54
N GLY A 1080 -32.03 5.83 -66.66
CA GLY A 1080 -31.09 5.42 -67.70
C GLY A 1080 -31.82 4.62 -68.77
N ASN A 1081 -31.09 3.83 -69.56
CA ASN A 1081 -31.66 2.81 -70.44
C ASN A 1081 -31.56 1.41 -69.78
N ASP A 1082 -32.03 1.36 -68.52
CA ASP A 1082 -31.77 0.25 -67.59
C ASP A 1082 -32.47 -1.06 -67.97
N GLN A 1083 -31.82 -2.18 -67.64
CA GLN A 1083 -32.30 -3.52 -67.96
C GLN A 1083 -32.41 -4.42 -66.73
N ALA A 1084 -33.63 -4.87 -66.44
CA ALA A 1084 -33.89 -6.01 -65.57
C ALA A 1084 -33.74 -7.34 -66.35
N VAL A 1085 -33.23 -8.39 -65.71
CA VAL A 1085 -33.08 -9.75 -66.26
C VAL A 1085 -33.48 -10.76 -65.19
N PHE A 1086 -34.55 -11.51 -65.43
CA PHE A 1086 -35.05 -12.52 -64.51
C PHE A 1086 -34.75 -13.94 -65.01
N TYR A 1087 -34.48 -14.85 -64.07
CA TYR A 1087 -34.25 -16.28 -64.30
C TYR A 1087 -35.09 -17.12 -63.33
N ASP A 1088 -35.55 -18.27 -63.79
CA ASP A 1088 -36.44 -19.18 -63.07
C ASP A 1088 -35.75 -20.07 -62.01
N SER A 1089 -36.58 -20.87 -61.34
CA SER A 1089 -36.24 -22.03 -60.54
C SER A 1089 -36.57 -23.33 -61.30
N ILE A 1090 -36.41 -24.48 -60.66
CA ILE A 1090 -36.86 -25.80 -61.18
C ILE A 1090 -38.28 -26.10 -60.66
N GLY A 1091 -39.09 -25.07 -60.48
CA GLY A 1091 -40.44 -25.08 -59.93
C GLY A 1091 -41.37 -24.25 -60.78
N ASN A 1092 -42.67 -24.24 -60.45
CA ASN A 1092 -43.65 -23.46 -61.20
C ASN A 1092 -43.55 -21.98 -60.81
N ASP A 1093 -43.06 -21.14 -61.72
CA ASP A 1093 -42.83 -19.72 -61.46
C ASP A 1093 -43.80 -18.82 -62.26
N THR A 1094 -43.94 -17.56 -61.85
CA THR A 1094 -44.86 -16.62 -62.51
C THR A 1094 -44.29 -15.21 -62.61
N LEU A 1095 -44.19 -14.71 -63.85
CA LEU A 1095 -43.86 -13.34 -64.19
C LEU A 1095 -45.15 -12.50 -64.27
N TYR A 1096 -45.14 -11.34 -63.62
CA TYR A 1096 -46.10 -10.26 -63.84
C TYR A 1096 -45.31 -9.05 -64.37
N ALA A 1097 -45.58 -8.57 -65.57
CA ALA A 1097 -44.83 -7.45 -66.15
C ALA A 1097 -45.74 -6.47 -66.89
N GLY A 1098 -45.61 -5.19 -66.58
CA GLY A 1098 -46.24 -4.08 -67.29
C GLY A 1098 -45.37 -2.83 -67.26
N ALA A 1099 -45.83 -1.76 -67.93
CA ALA A 1099 -45.02 -0.60 -68.33
C ALA A 1099 -44.20 0.14 -67.25
N ILE A 1100 -44.42 -0.12 -65.95
CA ILE A 1100 -43.67 0.48 -64.84
C ILE A 1100 -42.97 -0.58 -63.97
N ARG A 1101 -43.45 -1.83 -63.93
CA ARG A 1101 -43.07 -2.82 -62.90
C ARG A 1101 -43.10 -4.24 -63.45
N ALA A 1102 -42.05 -5.00 -63.17
CA ALA A 1102 -41.93 -6.42 -63.46
C ALA A 1102 -41.60 -7.21 -62.18
N ILE A 1103 -42.16 -8.41 -62.04
CA ILE A 1103 -42.04 -9.27 -60.86
C ILE A 1103 -41.95 -10.73 -61.34
N LEU A 1104 -40.87 -11.44 -61.05
CA LEU A 1104 -40.82 -12.90 -61.15
C LEU A 1104 -40.89 -13.48 -59.73
N THR A 1105 -41.86 -14.35 -59.47
CA THR A 1105 -42.02 -14.99 -58.16
C THR A 1105 -42.30 -16.49 -58.30
N GLY A 1106 -41.80 -17.25 -57.34
CA GLY A 1106 -41.86 -18.70 -57.29
C GLY A 1106 -42.03 -19.24 -55.88
N ASN A 1107 -41.85 -20.54 -55.71
CA ASN A 1107 -41.93 -21.16 -54.38
C ASN A 1107 -40.74 -20.76 -53.49
N GLY A 1108 -40.92 -19.71 -52.69
CA GLY A 1108 -39.95 -19.24 -51.71
C GLY A 1108 -39.18 -17.97 -52.10
N TYR A 1109 -39.43 -17.40 -53.29
CA TYR A 1109 -38.75 -16.19 -53.75
C TYR A 1109 -39.68 -15.19 -54.47
N TRP A 1110 -39.34 -13.90 -54.38
CA TRP A 1110 -40.02 -12.78 -55.03
C TRP A 1110 -39.00 -11.76 -55.51
N ASN A 1111 -38.79 -11.67 -56.83
CA ASN A 1111 -37.84 -10.76 -57.43
C ASN A 1111 -38.59 -9.69 -58.22
N GLU A 1112 -38.38 -8.43 -57.88
CA GLU A 1112 -39.13 -7.28 -58.40
C GLU A 1112 -38.20 -6.21 -59.01
N ALA A 1113 -38.66 -5.53 -60.06
CA ALA A 1113 -37.99 -4.42 -60.72
C ALA A 1113 -39.02 -3.33 -61.07
N GLU A 1114 -38.71 -2.07 -60.77
CA GLU A 1114 -39.59 -0.91 -60.99
C GLU A 1114 -38.82 0.22 -61.72
N GLY A 1115 -39.43 0.81 -62.75
CA GLY A 1115 -38.85 1.86 -63.60
C GLY A 1115 -37.91 1.40 -64.71
N PHE A 1116 -37.48 0.13 -64.74
CA PHE A 1116 -36.56 -0.41 -65.76
C PHE A 1116 -37.19 -0.41 -67.16
N ALA A 1117 -36.60 0.35 -68.09
CA ALA A 1117 -37.07 0.49 -69.46
C ALA A 1117 -37.02 -0.83 -70.27
N ARG A 1118 -36.19 -1.78 -69.85
CA ARG A 1118 -36.11 -3.13 -70.41
C ARG A 1118 -36.27 -4.20 -69.33
N THR A 1119 -36.94 -5.29 -69.67
CA THR A 1119 -36.98 -6.52 -68.89
C THR A 1119 -36.70 -7.69 -69.82
N ALA A 1120 -35.77 -8.56 -69.47
CA ALA A 1120 -35.67 -9.91 -70.02
C ALA A 1120 -36.12 -10.92 -68.95
N ALA A 1121 -36.74 -12.02 -69.36
CA ALA A 1121 -37.10 -13.12 -68.47
C ALA A 1121 -36.88 -14.47 -69.16
N HIS A 1122 -36.00 -15.29 -68.59
CA HIS A 1122 -35.61 -16.60 -69.13
C HIS A 1122 -36.12 -17.68 -68.17
N CYS A 1123 -37.19 -18.37 -68.54
CA CYS A 1123 -37.77 -19.48 -67.77
C CYS A 1123 -37.42 -20.81 -68.44
N THR A 1124 -36.23 -21.35 -68.16
CA THR A 1124 -35.64 -22.47 -68.91
C THR A 1124 -35.02 -23.58 -68.03
N ALA A 1125 -35.01 -23.41 -66.70
CA ALA A 1125 -34.72 -24.48 -65.74
C ALA A 1125 -35.93 -25.40 -65.52
N GLY A 1126 -37.14 -24.87 -65.65
CA GLY A 1126 -38.37 -25.58 -66.04
C GLY A 1126 -39.34 -25.92 -64.92
N GLY A 1127 -40.63 -25.60 -65.15
CA GLY A 1127 -41.74 -25.89 -64.24
C GLY A 1127 -43.11 -25.99 -64.92
N ASN A 1128 -43.93 -24.96 -64.76
CA ASN A 1128 -45.20 -24.77 -65.47
C ASN A 1128 -45.50 -23.27 -65.55
N ASP A 1129 -44.70 -22.59 -66.35
CA ASP A 1129 -44.27 -21.23 -66.04
C ASP A 1129 -45.09 -20.20 -66.81
N LYS A 1130 -45.51 -19.16 -66.09
CA LYS A 1130 -46.59 -18.26 -66.54
C LYS A 1130 -46.14 -16.83 -66.62
N ALA A 1131 -46.52 -16.15 -67.69
CA ALA A 1131 -46.39 -14.71 -67.79
C ALA A 1131 -47.77 -14.05 -67.86
N LEU A 1132 -47.97 -13.03 -67.05
CA LEU A 1132 -49.09 -12.09 -67.13
C LEU A 1132 -48.52 -10.72 -67.53
N LEU A 1133 -48.73 -10.37 -68.80
CA LEU A 1133 -48.26 -9.14 -69.40
C LEU A 1133 -49.37 -8.09 -69.46
N TYR A 1134 -49.04 -6.84 -69.15
CA TYR A 1134 -49.97 -5.72 -69.09
C TYR A 1134 -49.52 -4.58 -70.00
N GLY A 1135 -50.41 -4.13 -70.87
CA GLY A 1135 -50.18 -2.98 -71.72
C GLY A 1135 -50.12 -1.64 -70.98
N SER A 1136 -49.69 -0.61 -71.70
CA SER A 1136 -49.73 0.79 -71.30
C SER A 1136 -51.07 1.45 -71.64
N SER A 1137 -51.14 2.78 -71.57
CA SER A 1137 -52.26 3.58 -72.11
C SER A 1137 -51.88 4.31 -73.41
N GLY A 1138 -50.96 3.72 -74.17
CA GLY A 1138 -50.58 4.12 -75.52
C GLY A 1138 -50.42 2.89 -76.41
N ASN A 1139 -50.07 3.09 -77.68
CA ASN A 1139 -49.96 1.99 -78.64
C ASN A 1139 -48.82 1.02 -78.27
N ASP A 1140 -49.19 -0.22 -77.99
CA ASP A 1140 -48.24 -1.30 -77.71
C ASP A 1140 -48.12 -2.29 -78.89
N SER A 1141 -47.14 -3.19 -78.82
CA SER A 1141 -47.05 -4.34 -79.71
C SER A 1141 -46.57 -5.58 -78.98
N LEU A 1142 -47.30 -6.68 -79.18
CA LEU A 1142 -46.96 -8.01 -78.69
C LEU A 1142 -46.62 -8.92 -79.88
N THR A 1143 -45.39 -9.43 -79.93
CA THR A 1143 -44.97 -10.48 -80.87
C THR A 1143 -44.68 -11.77 -80.10
N GLY A 1144 -45.05 -12.94 -80.63
CA GLY A 1144 -44.83 -14.22 -79.96
C GLY A 1144 -44.68 -15.41 -80.90
N THR A 1145 -43.64 -16.22 -80.69
CA THR A 1145 -43.29 -17.37 -81.54
C THR A 1145 -42.67 -18.51 -80.73
N GLY A 1146 -43.43 -19.59 -80.53
CA GLY A 1146 -42.96 -20.75 -79.75
C GLY A 1146 -42.76 -20.38 -78.29
N SER A 1147 -41.56 -20.60 -77.75
CA SER A 1147 -41.22 -20.26 -76.36
C SER A 1147 -41.01 -18.76 -76.10
N THR A 1148 -40.87 -17.93 -77.15
CA THR A 1148 -40.46 -16.53 -77.01
C THR A 1148 -41.60 -15.55 -77.16
N ALA A 1149 -41.62 -14.50 -76.34
CA ALA A 1149 -42.55 -13.38 -76.47
C ALA A 1149 -41.86 -12.02 -76.28
N LEU A 1150 -42.38 -10.99 -76.93
CA LEU A 1150 -41.90 -9.62 -76.86
C LEU A 1150 -43.11 -8.70 -76.75
N LEU A 1151 -43.32 -8.07 -75.59
CA LEU A 1151 -44.22 -6.92 -75.44
C LEU A 1151 -43.38 -5.65 -75.38
N GLN A 1152 -43.72 -4.65 -76.19
CA GLN A 1152 -43.05 -3.35 -76.16
C GLN A 1152 -44.04 -2.22 -76.43
N GLY A 1153 -43.80 -1.06 -75.83
CA GLY A 1153 -44.57 0.16 -76.03
C GLY A 1153 -43.72 1.41 -75.80
N ALA A 1154 -44.36 2.54 -75.55
CA ALA A 1154 -43.66 3.80 -75.30
C ALA A 1154 -42.95 3.78 -73.93
N GLY A 1155 -41.64 3.56 -73.92
CA GLY A 1155 -40.78 3.62 -72.72
C GLY A 1155 -40.56 2.29 -72.01
N PHE A 1156 -41.11 1.17 -72.49
CA PHE A 1156 -40.93 -0.15 -71.88
C PHE A 1156 -40.82 -1.27 -72.93
N ARG A 1157 -40.07 -2.32 -72.59
CA ARG A 1157 -39.86 -3.51 -73.43
C ARG A 1157 -39.61 -4.74 -72.57
N HIS A 1158 -40.48 -5.75 -72.68
CA HIS A 1158 -40.37 -7.04 -72.01
C HIS A 1158 -40.10 -8.16 -73.03
N GLU A 1159 -38.91 -8.77 -72.95
CA GLU A 1159 -38.49 -9.95 -73.69
C GLU A 1159 -38.61 -11.19 -72.80
N LEU A 1160 -39.25 -12.25 -73.30
CA LEU A 1160 -39.54 -13.48 -72.58
C LEU A 1160 -39.06 -14.68 -73.41
N ASP A 1161 -38.52 -15.70 -72.74
CA ASP A 1161 -38.24 -17.01 -73.31
C ASP A 1161 -38.58 -18.14 -72.33
N GLY A 1162 -39.07 -19.25 -72.86
CA GLY A 1162 -39.24 -20.54 -72.17
C GLY A 1162 -40.58 -20.80 -71.46
N PHE A 1163 -41.40 -19.78 -71.22
CA PHE A 1163 -42.69 -19.89 -70.52
C PHE A 1163 -43.70 -20.85 -71.20
N ASP A 1164 -44.32 -21.76 -70.43
CA ASP A 1164 -45.41 -22.65 -70.89
C ASP A 1164 -46.72 -21.92 -71.24
N SER A 1165 -46.96 -20.74 -70.64
CA SER A 1165 -48.24 -20.03 -70.80
C SER A 1165 -48.08 -18.52 -70.65
N VAL A 1166 -47.98 -17.81 -71.78
CA VAL A 1166 -48.01 -16.35 -71.81
C VAL A 1166 -49.45 -15.85 -72.03
N LYS A 1167 -49.91 -15.01 -71.10
CA LYS A 1167 -51.16 -14.25 -71.16
C LYS A 1167 -50.83 -12.76 -71.25
N ALA A 1168 -51.56 -12.03 -72.09
CA ALA A 1168 -51.50 -10.57 -72.13
C ALA A 1168 -52.88 -9.94 -71.92
N ASP A 1169 -52.88 -8.73 -71.35
CA ASP A 1169 -54.04 -7.86 -71.16
C ASP A 1169 -53.69 -6.44 -71.64
N MET A 1170 -54.29 -6.04 -72.78
CA MET A 1170 -54.05 -4.74 -73.41
C MET A 1170 -55.22 -3.77 -73.22
N SER A 1171 -55.96 -3.87 -72.09
CA SER A 1171 -57.14 -3.03 -71.86
C SER A 1171 -56.85 -1.56 -71.51
N GLY A 1172 -55.58 -1.13 -71.47
CA GLY A 1172 -55.18 0.22 -71.05
C GLY A 1172 -55.47 1.33 -72.08
N GLY A 1173 -55.61 0.95 -73.35
CA GLY A 1173 -56.01 1.83 -74.46
C GLY A 1173 -54.84 2.30 -75.33
N GLY A 1174 -55.06 2.32 -76.64
CA GLY A 1174 -54.02 2.54 -77.64
C GLY A 1174 -54.55 2.18 -79.03
N VAL A 1175 -53.65 1.76 -79.91
CA VAL A 1175 -53.95 0.96 -81.11
C VAL A 1175 -52.88 -0.13 -81.18
N ASP A 1176 -53.26 -1.35 -80.82
CA ASP A 1176 -52.29 -2.35 -80.36
C ASP A 1176 -52.00 -3.44 -81.41
N ASN A 1177 -50.72 -3.74 -81.61
CA ASN A 1177 -50.28 -4.62 -82.70
C ASN A 1177 -49.85 -6.00 -82.18
N VAL A 1178 -50.78 -6.97 -82.23
CA VAL A 1178 -50.55 -8.36 -81.80
C VAL A 1178 -50.20 -9.26 -83.01
N ASN A 1179 -49.02 -9.87 -82.98
CA ASN A 1179 -48.48 -10.72 -84.05
C ASN A 1179 -47.92 -12.03 -83.46
N VAL A 1180 -48.78 -13.05 -83.35
CA VAL A 1180 -48.53 -14.23 -82.48
C VAL A 1180 -48.83 -15.55 -83.20
N ALA A 1181 -48.00 -16.57 -82.95
CA ALA A 1181 -48.27 -17.95 -83.36
C ALA A 1181 -49.27 -18.60 -82.38
N ALA A 1182 -50.44 -19.02 -82.88
CA ALA A 1182 -51.63 -19.26 -82.05
C ALA A 1182 -51.71 -20.62 -81.30
N THR A 1183 -50.58 -21.29 -81.02
CA THR A 1183 -50.58 -22.62 -80.37
C THR A 1183 -50.60 -22.56 -78.84
N ASP A 1184 -49.83 -21.64 -78.24
CA ASP A 1184 -49.44 -21.74 -76.81
C ASP A 1184 -49.76 -20.46 -75.98
N TYR A 1185 -50.54 -19.53 -76.54
CA TYR A 1185 -50.86 -18.23 -75.93
C TYR A 1185 -52.35 -18.08 -75.60
N VAL A 1186 -52.67 -17.57 -74.40
CA VAL A 1186 -54.06 -17.39 -73.93
C VAL A 1186 -54.38 -15.91 -73.69
N PHE A 1187 -55.00 -15.28 -74.68
CA PHE A 1187 -55.47 -13.89 -74.60
C PHE A 1187 -56.81 -13.81 -73.85
N SER A 1188 -56.98 -12.86 -72.93
CA SER A 1188 -58.30 -12.59 -72.31
C SER A 1188 -58.94 -11.28 -72.74
N VAL A 1189 -58.14 -10.23 -72.96
CA VAL A 1189 -58.62 -8.92 -73.43
C VAL A 1189 -57.57 -8.33 -74.38
N ILE A 1190 -58.04 -7.82 -75.52
CA ILE A 1190 -57.27 -7.04 -76.49
C ILE A 1190 -57.94 -5.66 -76.57
N GLY A 1191 -57.16 -4.60 -76.80
CA GLY A 1191 -57.65 -3.24 -77.08
C GLY A 1191 -58.41 -3.12 -78.42
N GLN A 1192 -58.39 -1.92 -79.01
CA GLN A 1192 -58.88 -1.67 -80.38
C GLN A 1192 -57.75 -1.66 -81.41
#